data_AF-A0A6A7G4Q7-F1
#
_entry.id   AF-A0A6A7G4Q7-F1
#
_cell.length_a   1.000
_cell.length_b   1.000
_cell.length_c   1.000
_cell.angle_alpha   90.00
_cell.angle_beta   90.00
_cell.angle_gamma   90.00
#
_symmetry.space_group_name_H-M   'P 1'
#
loop_
_entity.id
_entity.type
_entity.pdbx_description
1 polymer ?
#
loop_
_entity_poly.entity_id
_entity_poly.type
_entity_poly.pdbx_seq_one_letter_code
_entity_poly.pdbx_strand_id
1 'polypeptide(L)'
;MTDSLGSKSSEQSTVCSIISAVAVGARVPRMDVACVIDLQYTDRLNHRKRACEEVKSACIALGANFQHIQFERLDFGETNVLDQFYNADVAVVDLSIVVQQRSLFYHMGVRESFDMRHTIILYNDSSAQTTTALKLSCSNYDFLSYRLVEYSGGGGGSTASGYSGSGGGGGLCQVIITEPSNRLSAASAGSAMGGSAVSLLDDGSLDCARQPLLVIRLKKLLQDVEVQSKAHMKEKFLADLRKAREVYSGAELKEQLASLRKRLDDPNILSGDVVLNILLSLRDIQDYDSMVQLVDDLKTLPNRKVYTSTPAIRFLYGFALNRRNKEGDRDKALAVITKALEKKENQVPDMVCLCGRIYKDKFVESCHSDKESLNNAIFWYRRGFEVHPNQYAGINLATLLVIAGNDFAQSSELQHIAMVLNNLIGKKGSLGKLEDYWDVATFFEISVLAEDYVKAVQAADCMFKLKPPNWYLKSTIGNITLIQKFRKSDKGTPQETIFNFWMDFFMDASKPDPCDLIRFPVLILEPAGINKPSFYLPSYVTVNLGAEEQSLQLHNLCVDQLSGECHKVHDWLFTAATIKSITLYKRDNRAVFLYVQENSDDFQMFFPSEQCRNMFYKLVLQLTANNTIMVDLEADID
;
A
#
# COMPACT_ATOMS: atom_id res chain seq x y z
N MET A 1 -18.26 -10.70 9.12
CA MET A 1 -17.84 -9.88 10.29
C MET A 1 -16.84 -8.82 9.82
N THR A 2 -17.18 -7.84 8.99
CA THR A 2 -16.17 -6.90 8.46
C THR A 2 -15.92 -5.74 9.45
N ASP A 3 -14.74 -5.09 9.35
CA ASP A 3 -14.47 -3.64 9.60
C ASP A 3 -13.74 -3.06 10.82
N SER A 4 -13.25 -1.83 10.51
CA SER A 4 -12.77 -0.69 11.31
C SER A 4 -11.32 -0.78 11.77
N LEU A 5 -10.41 -0.29 10.92
CA LEU A 5 -9.22 0.44 11.35
C LEU A 5 -9.40 1.83 10.71
N GLY A 6 -9.46 2.86 11.53
CA GLY A 6 -9.94 4.19 11.13
C GLY A 6 -9.13 4.82 10.00
N SER A 7 -9.80 5.73 9.28
CA SER A 7 -9.24 6.84 8.50
C SER A 7 -8.04 6.53 7.56
N LYS A 8 -8.29 6.65 6.25
CA LYS A 8 -7.24 6.79 5.23
C LYS A 8 -6.31 7.99 5.49
N SER A 9 -6.74 9.00 6.26
CA SER A 9 -5.93 10.19 6.56
C SER A 9 -4.92 10.00 7.70
N SER A 10 -5.11 9.04 8.61
CA SER A 10 -4.08 8.65 9.60
C SER A 10 -3.11 7.58 9.08
N GLU A 11 -3.54 6.74 8.13
CA GLU A 11 -2.68 5.68 7.58
C GLU A 11 -1.59 6.24 6.63
N GLN A 12 -1.88 7.28 5.84
CA GLN A 12 -0.90 7.85 4.90
C GLN A 12 0.20 8.68 5.59
N SER A 13 -0.10 9.37 6.70
CA SER A 13 0.93 10.20 7.37
C SER A 13 1.90 9.41 8.23
N THR A 14 1.51 8.22 8.71
CA THR A 14 2.31 7.43 9.67
C THR A 14 3.28 6.46 8.97
N VAL A 15 2.95 6.01 7.75
CA VAL A 15 3.82 5.12 6.96
C VAL A 15 5.10 5.83 6.48
N CYS A 16 5.09 7.17 6.39
CA CYS A 16 6.27 7.97 6.04
C CYS A 16 7.38 7.98 7.10
N SER A 17 7.08 7.69 8.38
CA SER A 17 8.05 7.89 9.47
C SER A 17 8.90 6.65 9.81
N ILE A 18 8.67 5.51 9.15
CA ILE A 18 9.32 4.22 9.49
C ILE A 18 10.36 3.78 8.42
N ILE A 19 10.49 4.52 7.32
CA ILE A 19 11.44 4.21 6.25
C ILE A 19 12.81 4.80 6.58
N SER A 20 13.50 4.23 7.55
CA SER A 20 14.95 4.37 7.64
C SER A 20 15.60 3.17 8.31
N ALA A 21 16.58 2.63 7.59
CA ALA A 21 17.62 1.69 8.00
C ALA A 21 17.39 0.18 7.75
N VAL A 22 18.45 -0.37 7.14
CA VAL A 22 18.94 -1.75 7.15
C VAL A 22 18.57 -2.62 5.95
N ALA A 23 19.49 -2.68 4.98
CA ALA A 23 19.63 -3.74 3.99
C ALA A 23 21.04 -4.34 4.09
N VAL A 24 21.17 -5.61 4.49
CA VAL A 24 22.33 -6.45 4.15
C VAL A 24 21.91 -7.91 4.02
N GLY A 25 22.19 -8.48 2.85
CA GLY A 25 22.69 -9.86 2.71
C GLY A 25 21.67 -10.95 2.42
N ALA A 26 21.37 -11.20 1.13
CA ALA A 26 20.96 -12.51 0.62
C ALA A 26 21.62 -12.72 -0.76
N ARG A 27 22.04 -13.94 -1.07
CA ARG A 27 22.88 -14.29 -2.24
C ARG A 27 22.20 -13.87 -3.55
N VAL A 28 22.95 -13.10 -4.34
CA VAL A 28 22.54 -12.33 -5.53
C VAL A 28 22.85 -13.14 -6.81
N PRO A 29 22.05 -13.01 -7.89
CA PRO A 29 22.51 -13.33 -9.24
C PRO A 29 23.83 -12.61 -9.54
N ARG A 30 24.81 -13.30 -10.13
CA ARG A 30 26.14 -12.71 -10.34
C ARG A 30 26.09 -11.74 -11.54
N MET A 31 26.40 -10.47 -11.29
CA MET A 31 26.58 -9.45 -12.33
C MET A 31 27.62 -9.90 -13.37
N ASP A 32 27.32 -9.76 -14.67
CA ASP A 32 28.22 -10.09 -15.77
C ASP A 32 29.05 -8.86 -16.19
N VAL A 33 30.38 -8.99 -16.12
CA VAL A 33 31.33 -7.93 -16.49
C VAL A 33 32.15 -8.38 -17.70
N ALA A 34 31.95 -7.70 -18.84
CA ALA A 34 32.74 -7.88 -20.05
C ALA A 34 33.92 -6.90 -20.05
N CYS A 35 35.15 -7.40 -20.14
CA CYS A 35 36.38 -6.62 -20.05
C CYS A 35 37.18 -6.72 -21.34
N VAL A 36 37.31 -5.61 -22.06
CA VAL A 36 38.09 -5.47 -23.30
C VAL A 36 39.37 -4.71 -22.99
N ILE A 37 40.45 -5.47 -22.76
CA ILE A 37 41.80 -4.94 -22.55
C ILE A 37 42.75 -5.74 -23.43
N ASP A 38 43.49 -5.05 -24.30
CA ASP A 38 44.46 -5.71 -25.15
C ASP A 38 45.69 -6.19 -24.36
N LEU A 39 45.95 -7.50 -24.41
CA LEU A 39 47.07 -8.16 -23.73
C LEU A 39 48.13 -8.70 -24.70
N GLN A 40 48.10 -8.29 -25.98
CA GLN A 40 49.01 -8.73 -27.04
C GLN A 40 49.89 -7.59 -27.57
N TYR A 41 49.35 -6.37 -27.67
CA TYR A 41 50.08 -5.19 -28.12
C TYR A 41 51.26 -4.91 -27.17
N THR A 42 52.45 -4.67 -27.72
CA THR A 42 53.70 -4.68 -26.94
C THR A 42 53.91 -3.41 -26.12
N ASP A 43 53.44 -2.26 -26.60
CA ASP A 43 53.65 -0.98 -25.91
C ASP A 43 52.93 -0.93 -24.57
N ARG A 44 53.67 -0.68 -23.49
CA ARG A 44 53.19 -0.66 -22.09
C ARG A 44 52.36 -1.89 -21.68
N LEU A 45 52.65 -3.06 -22.25
CA LEU A 45 51.92 -4.30 -22.01
C LEU A 45 51.80 -4.67 -20.52
N ASN A 46 52.87 -4.47 -19.74
CA ASN A 46 52.88 -4.78 -18.31
C ASN A 46 51.85 -3.96 -17.52
N HIS A 47 51.60 -2.71 -17.92
CA HIS A 47 50.59 -1.87 -17.28
C HIS A 47 49.17 -2.43 -17.53
N ARG A 48 48.87 -2.78 -18.79
CA ARG A 48 47.56 -3.34 -19.17
C ARG A 48 47.29 -4.70 -18.51
N LYS A 49 48.31 -5.58 -18.42
CA LYS A 49 48.20 -6.85 -17.70
C LYS A 49 47.80 -6.65 -16.24
N ARG A 50 48.47 -5.71 -15.55
CA ARG A 50 48.15 -5.40 -14.15
C ARG A 50 46.78 -4.75 -13.98
N ALA A 51 46.39 -3.85 -14.88
CA ALA A 51 45.04 -3.27 -14.85
C ALA A 51 43.95 -4.35 -15.03
N CYS A 52 44.15 -5.29 -15.96
CA CYS A 52 43.24 -6.42 -16.14
C CYS A 52 43.13 -7.32 -14.89
N GLU A 53 44.25 -7.58 -14.21
CA GLU A 53 44.26 -8.31 -12.93
C GLU A 53 43.47 -7.57 -11.84
N GLU A 54 43.56 -6.24 -11.77
CA GLU A 54 42.80 -5.44 -10.82
C GLU A 54 41.30 -5.41 -11.13
N VAL A 55 40.89 -5.37 -12.40
CA VAL A 55 39.48 -5.53 -12.79
C VAL A 55 38.96 -6.90 -12.38
N LYS A 56 39.71 -7.97 -12.64
CA LYS A 56 39.35 -9.33 -12.24
C LYS A 56 39.22 -9.45 -10.72
N SER A 57 40.15 -8.85 -9.96
CA SER A 57 40.12 -8.82 -8.50
C SER A 57 38.91 -8.06 -7.94
N ALA A 58 38.52 -6.94 -8.58
CA ALA A 58 37.31 -6.21 -8.24
C ALA A 58 36.05 -7.06 -8.46
N CYS A 59 35.97 -7.76 -9.60
CA CYS A 59 34.84 -8.65 -9.91
C CYS A 59 34.73 -9.81 -8.91
N ILE A 60 35.85 -10.49 -8.60
CA ILE A 60 35.89 -11.61 -7.65
C ILE A 60 35.41 -11.16 -6.26
N ALA A 61 35.83 -9.99 -5.80
CA ALA A 61 35.43 -9.46 -4.50
C ALA A 61 33.93 -9.16 -4.38
N LEU A 62 33.26 -8.88 -5.51
CA LEU A 62 31.81 -8.65 -5.59
C LEU A 62 31.03 -9.93 -5.97
N GLY A 63 31.74 -11.02 -6.27
CA GLY A 63 31.13 -12.23 -6.80
C GLY A 63 30.55 -12.07 -8.20
N ALA A 64 30.99 -11.06 -8.96
CA ALA A 64 30.61 -10.84 -10.35
C ALA A 64 31.32 -11.86 -11.28
N ASN A 65 30.67 -12.21 -12.39
CA ASN A 65 31.27 -13.02 -13.44
C ASN A 65 32.18 -12.13 -14.31
N PHE A 66 33.43 -12.53 -14.47
CA PHE A 66 34.43 -11.77 -15.23
C PHE A 66 34.72 -12.47 -16.54
N GLN A 67 34.48 -11.78 -17.65
CA GLN A 67 34.76 -12.27 -19.00
C GLN A 67 35.77 -11.34 -19.67
N HIS A 68 36.94 -11.86 -20.03
CA HIS A 68 37.92 -11.11 -20.82
C HIS A 68 37.68 -11.35 -22.31
N ILE A 69 37.55 -10.26 -23.07
CA ILE A 69 37.29 -10.25 -24.51
C ILE A 69 38.52 -9.71 -25.23
N GLN A 70 39.00 -10.46 -26.23
CA GLN A 70 40.08 -10.02 -27.11
C GLN A 70 39.55 -8.99 -28.11
N PHE A 71 40.30 -7.90 -28.29
CA PHE A 71 39.91 -6.81 -29.19
C PHE A 71 39.70 -7.33 -30.62
N GLU A 72 40.58 -8.17 -31.14
CA GLU A 72 40.51 -8.66 -32.52
C GLU A 72 39.23 -9.46 -32.79
N ARG A 73 38.76 -10.21 -31.80
CA ARG A 73 37.53 -11.03 -31.90
C ARG A 73 36.27 -10.17 -31.85
N LEU A 74 36.32 -9.08 -31.07
CA LEU A 74 35.25 -8.09 -31.02
C LEU A 74 35.19 -7.28 -32.31
N ASP A 75 36.34 -6.81 -32.80
CA ASP A 75 36.50 -6.01 -34.03
C ASP A 75 36.15 -6.82 -35.29
N PHE A 76 36.46 -8.12 -35.30
CA PHE A 76 36.03 -9.05 -36.35
C PHE A 76 34.51 -9.30 -36.35
N GLY A 77 33.83 -9.02 -35.25
CA GLY A 77 32.38 -9.22 -35.10
C GLY A 77 31.98 -10.68 -34.87
N GLU A 78 32.76 -11.45 -34.11
CA GLU A 78 32.36 -12.81 -33.73
C GLU A 78 31.04 -12.80 -32.94
N THR A 79 30.02 -13.53 -33.41
CA THR A 79 28.66 -13.48 -32.86
C THR A 79 28.60 -13.74 -31.35
N ASN A 80 29.33 -14.75 -30.86
CA ASN A 80 29.35 -15.08 -29.42
C ASN A 80 30.03 -14.00 -28.58
N VAL A 81 31.01 -13.28 -29.14
CA VAL A 81 31.74 -12.21 -28.46
C VAL A 81 30.91 -10.93 -28.44
N LEU A 82 30.22 -10.63 -29.53
CA LEU A 82 29.26 -9.52 -29.60
C LEU A 82 28.12 -9.73 -28.60
N ASP A 83 27.57 -10.95 -28.51
CA ASP A 83 26.52 -11.30 -27.55
C ASP A 83 27.01 -11.10 -26.10
N GLN A 84 28.22 -11.58 -25.77
CA GLN A 84 28.83 -11.38 -24.45
C GLN A 84 29.06 -9.90 -24.12
N PHE A 85 29.53 -9.11 -25.09
CA PHE A 85 29.85 -7.70 -24.87
C PHE A 85 28.59 -6.83 -24.77
N TYR A 86 27.63 -7.02 -25.66
CA TYR A 86 26.41 -6.21 -25.71
C TYR A 86 25.43 -6.53 -24.58
N ASN A 87 25.36 -7.79 -24.12
CA ASN A 87 24.44 -8.20 -23.06
C ASN A 87 25.02 -8.15 -21.65
N ALA A 88 26.33 -7.94 -21.47
CA ALA A 88 26.94 -7.84 -20.15
C ALA A 88 26.38 -6.63 -19.36
N ASP A 89 26.11 -6.80 -18.07
CA ASP A 89 25.63 -5.72 -17.18
C ASP A 89 26.58 -4.53 -17.15
N VAL A 90 27.90 -4.78 -17.13
CA VAL A 90 28.95 -3.75 -17.18
C VAL A 90 30.00 -4.08 -18.23
N ALA A 91 30.34 -3.12 -19.07
CA ALA A 91 31.49 -3.19 -19.97
C ALA A 91 32.67 -2.38 -19.41
N VAL A 92 33.86 -2.98 -19.35
CA VAL A 92 35.12 -2.30 -19.01
C VAL A 92 36.00 -2.28 -20.26
N VAL A 93 36.34 -1.09 -20.77
CA VAL A 93 37.04 -0.93 -22.06
C VAL A 93 38.31 -0.11 -21.88
N ASP A 94 39.47 -0.68 -22.24
CA ASP A 94 40.75 0.05 -22.23
C ASP A 94 40.99 0.77 -23.57
N LEU A 95 41.10 2.09 -23.52
CA LEU A 95 41.33 2.96 -24.68
C LEU A 95 42.80 3.39 -24.80
N SER A 96 43.74 2.70 -24.15
CA SER A 96 45.16 3.10 -24.15
C SER A 96 45.82 2.98 -25.52
N ILE A 97 45.25 2.17 -26.42
CA ILE A 97 45.79 1.93 -27.76
C ILE A 97 45.00 2.77 -28.78
N VAL A 98 45.63 3.82 -29.32
CA VAL A 98 44.99 4.78 -30.23
C VAL A 98 44.38 4.11 -31.47
N VAL A 99 45.04 3.09 -32.04
CA VAL A 99 44.54 2.40 -33.24
C VAL A 99 43.24 1.62 -32.99
N GLN A 100 42.93 1.26 -31.74
CA GLN A 100 41.73 0.50 -31.37
C GLN A 100 40.56 1.41 -31.01
N GLN A 101 40.81 2.68 -30.67
CA GLN A 101 39.80 3.59 -30.11
C GLN A 101 38.56 3.73 -31.01
N ARG A 102 38.73 3.87 -32.33
CA ARG A 102 37.60 4.07 -33.25
C ARG A 102 36.61 2.90 -33.23
N SER A 103 37.12 1.67 -33.26
CA SER A 103 36.29 0.45 -33.20
C SER A 103 35.64 0.30 -31.84
N LEU A 104 36.40 0.52 -30.75
CA LEU A 104 35.86 0.46 -29.40
C LEU A 104 34.75 1.51 -29.16
N PHE A 105 34.89 2.74 -29.66
CA PHE A 105 33.83 3.75 -29.63
C PHE A 105 32.57 3.30 -30.38
N TYR A 106 32.72 2.65 -31.53
CA TYR A 106 31.59 2.07 -32.26
C TYR A 106 30.84 1.03 -31.43
N HIS A 107 31.55 0.05 -30.85
CA HIS A 107 30.91 -0.99 -30.04
C HIS A 107 30.27 -0.43 -28.75
N MET A 108 30.89 0.57 -28.10
CA MET A 108 30.28 1.26 -26.95
C MET A 108 28.98 1.99 -27.33
N GLY A 109 28.95 2.66 -28.49
CA GLY A 109 27.74 3.32 -28.99
C GLY A 109 26.62 2.33 -29.36
N VAL A 110 26.95 1.17 -29.94
CA VAL A 110 25.98 0.10 -30.20
C VAL A 110 25.39 -0.43 -28.89
N ARG A 111 26.23 -0.67 -27.87
CA ARG A 111 25.77 -1.11 -26.56
C ARG A 111 24.81 -0.10 -25.92
N GLU A 112 25.13 1.20 -26.01
CA GLU A 112 24.25 2.27 -25.53
C GLU A 112 22.89 2.29 -26.25
N SER A 113 22.85 1.94 -27.54
CA SER A 113 21.60 1.83 -28.30
C SER A 113 20.68 0.67 -27.85
N PHE A 114 21.26 -0.34 -27.19
CA PHE A 114 20.51 -1.44 -26.54
C PHE A 114 20.11 -1.11 -25.09
N ASP A 115 20.21 0.16 -24.67
CA ASP A 115 19.95 0.65 -23.31
C ASP A 115 20.90 0.07 -22.23
N MET A 116 22.01 -0.53 -22.66
CA MET A 116 23.07 -1.05 -21.80
C MET A 116 24.08 0.09 -21.55
N ARG A 117 23.80 0.93 -20.55
CA ARG A 117 24.49 2.22 -20.36
C ARG A 117 25.74 2.18 -19.49
N HIS A 118 25.96 1.11 -18.73
CA HIS A 118 27.05 1.06 -17.76
C HIS A 118 28.37 0.62 -18.40
N THR A 119 29.17 1.59 -18.85
CA THR A 119 30.50 1.38 -19.43
C THR A 119 31.57 2.16 -18.67
N ILE A 120 32.62 1.45 -18.24
CA ILE A 120 33.79 2.01 -17.56
C ILE A 120 34.94 2.04 -18.56
N ILE A 121 35.54 3.22 -18.75
CA ILE A 121 36.68 3.41 -19.63
C ILE A 121 37.97 3.42 -18.80
N LEU A 122 38.94 2.60 -19.19
CA LEU A 122 40.29 2.61 -18.65
C LEU A 122 41.26 3.28 -19.63
N TYR A 123 42.19 4.07 -19.12
CA TYR A 123 43.23 4.68 -19.94
C TYR A 123 44.57 4.75 -19.21
N ASN A 124 45.62 4.17 -19.81
CA ASN A 124 46.98 4.22 -19.29
C ASN A 124 47.57 5.62 -19.51
N ASP A 125 47.70 6.37 -18.43
CA ASP A 125 48.08 7.77 -18.44
C ASP A 125 49.51 7.97 -18.99
N SER A 126 49.59 8.48 -20.20
CA SER A 126 50.82 8.78 -20.93
C SER A 126 51.23 10.25 -20.87
N SER A 127 50.26 11.16 -20.83
CA SER A 127 50.46 12.60 -20.68
C SER A 127 49.18 13.27 -20.17
N ALA A 128 49.32 14.23 -19.26
CA ALA A 128 48.18 14.93 -18.66
C ALA A 128 47.26 15.60 -19.70
N GLN A 129 47.83 16.14 -20.78
CA GLN A 129 47.08 16.79 -21.85
C GLN A 129 46.22 15.79 -22.63
N THR A 130 46.78 14.64 -23.02
CA THR A 130 46.05 13.60 -23.78
C THR A 130 44.97 12.94 -22.92
N THR A 131 45.29 12.64 -21.66
CA THR A 131 44.35 12.10 -20.68
C THR A 131 43.16 13.04 -20.48
N THR A 132 43.40 14.34 -20.36
CA THR A 132 42.33 15.36 -20.21
C THR A 132 41.47 15.46 -21.47
N ALA A 133 42.08 15.48 -22.65
CA ALA A 133 41.35 15.56 -23.92
C ALA A 133 40.44 14.34 -24.15
N LEU A 134 40.95 13.14 -23.87
CA LEU A 134 40.17 11.90 -24.00
C LEU A 134 39.03 11.85 -22.98
N LYS A 135 39.28 12.27 -21.73
CA LYS A 135 38.26 12.36 -20.68
C LYS A 135 37.11 13.30 -21.08
N LEU A 136 37.42 14.48 -21.62
CA LEU A 136 36.41 15.43 -22.09
C LEU A 136 35.57 14.85 -23.24
N SER A 137 36.18 14.04 -24.11
CA SER A 137 35.49 13.38 -25.22
C SER A 137 34.59 12.21 -24.77
N CYS A 138 34.80 11.69 -23.56
CA CYS A 138 34.09 10.54 -23.00
C CYS A 138 33.20 10.91 -21.80
N SER A 139 32.65 12.13 -21.77
CA SER A 139 31.91 12.66 -20.61
C SER A 139 30.70 11.83 -20.15
N ASN A 140 30.18 10.98 -21.04
CA ASN A 140 29.01 10.14 -20.79
C ASN A 140 29.36 8.80 -20.11
N TYR A 141 30.65 8.49 -19.96
CA TYR A 141 31.15 7.22 -19.40
C TYR A 141 31.94 7.45 -18.12
N ASP A 142 32.01 6.44 -17.25
CA ASP A 142 32.90 6.48 -16.09
C ASP A 142 34.35 6.27 -16.54
N PHE A 143 35.10 7.36 -16.63
CA PHE A 143 36.48 7.39 -17.09
C PHE A 143 37.47 7.23 -15.92
N LEU A 144 38.42 6.29 -16.03
CA LEU A 144 39.49 6.05 -15.07
C LEU A 144 40.86 6.07 -15.76
N SER A 145 41.65 7.09 -15.50
CA SER A 145 43.07 7.10 -15.89
C SER A 145 43.92 6.38 -14.85
N TYR A 146 44.83 5.52 -15.30
CA TYR A 146 45.68 4.71 -14.42
C TYR A 146 47.15 4.74 -14.83
N ARG A 147 48.04 4.46 -13.88
CA ARG A 147 49.48 4.26 -14.11
C ARG A 147 49.99 3.13 -13.22
N LEU A 148 50.99 2.39 -13.71
CA LEU A 148 51.69 1.40 -12.90
C LEU A 148 52.81 2.09 -12.11
N VAL A 149 52.86 1.85 -10.80
CA VAL A 149 53.97 2.28 -9.93
C VAL A 149 54.71 1.05 -9.43
N GLU A 150 56.02 1.04 -9.65
CA GLU A 150 56.93 0.00 -9.17
C GLU A 150 57.69 0.53 -7.96
N TYR A 151 57.53 -0.10 -6.80
CA TYR A 151 58.36 0.20 -5.64
C TYR A 151 59.69 -0.56 -5.75
N SER A 152 60.75 0.12 -6.15
CA SER A 152 62.11 -0.40 -6.05
C SER A 152 62.51 -0.45 -4.57
N GLY A 153 62.69 -1.66 -4.02
CA GLY A 153 63.14 -1.85 -2.64
C GLY A 153 64.51 -1.18 -2.42
N GLY A 154 64.53 -0.12 -1.62
CA GLY A 154 65.76 0.55 -1.21
C GLY A 154 66.64 -0.40 -0.39
N GLY A 155 67.80 -0.77 -0.94
CA GLY A 155 68.82 -1.52 -0.23
C GLY A 155 69.53 -0.68 0.82
N GLY A 156 69.55 -1.19 2.06
CA GLY A 156 70.32 -0.66 3.19
C GLY A 156 70.59 -1.75 4.23
N GLY A 157 71.60 -2.59 3.96
CA GLY A 157 72.45 -3.38 4.88
C GLY A 157 71.88 -4.11 6.11
N SER A 158 71.89 -5.46 6.09
CA SER A 158 72.81 -6.32 6.89
C SER A 158 72.26 -7.72 7.24
N THR A 159 73.06 -8.72 6.84
CA THR A 159 73.27 -10.09 7.41
C THR A 159 72.14 -11.12 7.47
N ALA A 160 72.20 -12.05 6.49
CA ALA A 160 72.22 -13.52 6.60
C ALA A 160 71.26 -14.27 7.56
N SER A 161 70.36 -15.09 7.00
CA SER A 161 70.45 -16.56 7.07
C SER A 161 69.55 -17.20 6.01
N GLY A 162 69.97 -18.34 5.45
CA GLY A 162 69.46 -18.89 4.20
C GLY A 162 68.20 -19.74 4.32
N TYR A 163 67.42 -19.77 3.23
CA TYR A 163 66.59 -20.89 2.82
C TYR A 163 66.46 -20.86 1.29
N SER A 164 66.85 -21.95 0.65
CA SER A 164 66.75 -22.18 -0.79
C SER A 164 65.32 -22.58 -1.16
N GLY A 165 64.62 -21.71 -1.89
CA GLY A 165 63.33 -21.98 -2.52
C GLY A 165 63.20 -21.13 -3.78
N SER A 166 63.20 -21.77 -4.95
CA SER A 166 63.06 -21.15 -6.26
C SER A 166 61.64 -20.56 -6.43
N GLY A 167 61.51 -19.23 -6.42
CA GLY A 167 60.27 -18.51 -6.69
C GLY A 167 60.57 -17.03 -6.93
N GLY A 168 60.19 -16.51 -8.09
CA GLY A 168 60.59 -15.19 -8.60
C GLY A 168 60.29 -14.02 -7.65
N GLY A 169 61.27 -13.14 -7.50
CA GLY A 169 61.14 -11.89 -6.74
C GLY A 169 60.16 -10.94 -7.41
N GLY A 170 58.94 -10.84 -6.86
CA GLY A 170 57.95 -9.84 -7.23
C GLY A 170 58.13 -8.58 -6.40
N GLY A 171 58.63 -7.49 -7.00
CA GLY A 171 58.45 -6.15 -6.45
C GLY A 171 56.96 -5.83 -6.33
N LEU A 172 56.54 -5.14 -5.27
CA LEU A 172 55.16 -4.70 -5.07
C LEU A 172 54.81 -3.65 -6.16
N CYS A 173 54.20 -4.10 -7.25
CA CYS A 173 53.70 -3.23 -8.32
C CYS A 173 52.19 -2.99 -8.14
N GLN A 174 51.78 -1.72 -8.04
CA GLN A 174 50.37 -1.33 -7.84
C GLN A 174 49.87 -0.46 -9.00
N VAL A 175 48.60 -0.62 -9.39
CA VAL A 175 47.96 0.27 -10.36
C VAL A 175 47.21 1.37 -9.59
N ILE A 176 47.71 2.59 -9.74
CA ILE A 176 47.15 3.77 -9.11
C ILE A 176 46.31 4.57 -10.11
N ILE A 177 45.30 5.26 -9.61
CA ILE A 177 44.54 6.23 -10.39
C ILE A 177 45.31 7.55 -10.40
N THR A 178 45.51 8.12 -11.59
CA THR A 178 46.26 9.38 -11.74
C THR A 178 45.39 10.63 -11.66
N GLU A 179 44.08 10.48 -11.45
CA GLU A 179 43.18 11.62 -11.29
C GLU A 179 43.32 12.31 -9.92
N PRO A 180 43.33 13.65 -9.85
CA PRO A 180 42.88 14.34 -8.65
C PRO A 180 41.38 14.07 -8.50
N SER A 181 40.99 13.42 -7.41
CA SER A 181 39.60 13.07 -7.13
C SER A 181 38.71 14.33 -7.16
N ASN A 182 37.75 14.40 -8.08
CA ASN A 182 36.62 15.34 -7.96
C ASN A 182 35.35 14.80 -8.63
N ARG A 183 34.49 14.15 -7.82
CA ARG A 183 33.04 14.36 -7.90
C ARG A 183 32.68 15.24 -6.71
N LEU A 184 32.75 16.55 -6.87
CA LEU A 184 31.94 17.49 -6.12
C LEU A 184 30.90 18.06 -7.09
N SER A 185 29.66 17.91 -6.67
CA SER A 185 28.43 18.41 -7.25
C SER A 185 28.56 19.76 -7.94
N ALA A 186 27.99 19.87 -9.13
CA ALA A 186 27.58 21.15 -9.69
C ALA A 186 26.52 21.80 -8.77
N ALA A 187 26.93 22.79 -7.99
CA ALA A 187 26.08 23.84 -7.43
C ALA A 187 26.96 25.03 -7.01
N SER A 188 26.49 26.24 -7.29
CA SER A 188 27.06 27.57 -6.96
C SER A 188 28.18 28.10 -7.86
N ALA A 189 27.79 28.62 -9.03
CA ALA A 189 28.46 29.77 -9.62
C ALA A 189 27.83 31.05 -9.06
N GLY A 190 28.60 31.85 -8.33
CA GLY A 190 28.17 33.14 -7.80
C GLY A 190 29.31 33.90 -7.10
N SER A 191 29.91 34.85 -7.83
CA SER A 191 30.64 36.05 -7.37
C SER A 191 32.09 35.96 -6.85
N ALA A 192 33.01 36.28 -7.78
CA ALA A 192 33.98 37.39 -7.75
C ALA A 192 34.80 37.71 -6.47
N MET A 193 36.14 37.61 -6.56
CA MET A 193 37.09 38.74 -6.77
C MET A 193 38.51 38.42 -6.24
N GLY A 194 39.52 38.69 -7.09
CA GLY A 194 40.78 39.35 -6.71
C GLY A 194 41.91 38.51 -6.10
N GLY A 195 43.07 38.48 -6.79
CA GLY A 195 44.36 38.28 -6.10
C GLY A 195 45.44 37.52 -6.89
N SER A 196 46.32 38.30 -7.54
CA SER A 196 47.70 38.04 -8.00
C SER A 196 48.25 36.63 -8.15
N ALA A 197 48.75 36.40 -9.38
CA ALA A 197 49.77 35.44 -9.74
C ALA A 197 51.07 35.62 -8.94
N VAL A 198 51.61 34.53 -8.40
CA VAL A 198 53.03 34.38 -8.10
C VAL A 198 53.48 33.04 -8.68
N SER A 199 54.39 33.13 -9.64
CA SER A 199 55.17 32.05 -10.21
C SER A 199 56.05 31.38 -9.15
N LEU A 200 55.92 30.07 -8.98
CA LEU A 200 56.99 29.25 -8.41
C LEU A 200 57.21 28.02 -9.29
N LEU A 201 58.49 27.85 -9.60
CA LEU A 201 59.06 26.88 -10.51
C LEU A 201 58.90 25.46 -9.96
N ASP A 202 58.68 24.57 -10.93
CA ASP A 202 59.01 23.15 -10.97
C ASP A 202 60.12 22.72 -9.99
N ASP A 203 59.76 21.88 -9.01
CA ASP A 203 60.67 20.87 -8.48
C ASP A 203 59.86 19.59 -8.20
N GLY A 204 60.09 18.59 -9.04
CA GLY A 204 59.43 17.31 -8.98
C GLY A 204 60.05 16.43 -7.90
N SER A 205 59.34 16.21 -6.79
CA SER A 205 59.51 15.03 -5.95
C SER A 205 58.43 14.96 -4.87
N LEU A 206 57.81 13.78 -4.73
CA LEU A 206 57.02 13.30 -3.60
C LEU A 206 55.60 13.86 -3.39
N ASP A 207 54.62 13.23 -4.05
CA ASP A 207 53.31 12.99 -3.42
C ASP A 207 52.71 11.62 -3.84
N CYS A 208 53.44 10.54 -3.57
CA CYS A 208 53.04 9.15 -3.88
C CYS A 208 52.11 8.53 -2.81
N ALA A 209 51.74 9.28 -1.76
CA ALA A 209 51.13 8.70 -0.54
C ALA A 209 49.58 8.77 -0.47
N ARG A 210 48.88 9.30 -1.49
CA ARG A 210 47.41 9.49 -1.43
C ARG A 210 46.62 9.12 -2.68
N GLN A 211 47.23 8.50 -3.70
CA GLN A 211 46.50 8.13 -4.90
C GLN A 211 45.66 6.86 -4.70
N PRO A 212 44.36 6.87 -5.02
CA PRO A 212 43.49 5.72 -4.82
C PRO A 212 43.86 4.58 -5.77
N LEU A 213 43.83 3.34 -5.27
CA LEU A 213 44.06 2.14 -6.07
C LEU A 213 42.92 1.91 -7.06
N LEU A 214 43.26 1.47 -8.28
CA LEU A 214 42.30 1.21 -9.35
C LEU A 214 41.24 0.17 -8.91
N VAL A 215 41.66 -0.91 -8.24
CA VAL A 215 40.76 -1.93 -7.68
C VAL A 215 39.70 -1.39 -6.71
N ILE A 216 40.02 -0.36 -5.91
CA ILE A 216 39.06 0.22 -4.94
C ILE A 216 37.99 1.00 -5.69
N ARG A 217 38.39 1.79 -6.69
CA ARG A 217 37.45 2.59 -7.47
C ARG A 217 36.56 1.73 -8.35
N LEU A 218 37.12 0.70 -8.98
CA LEU A 218 36.37 -0.28 -9.76
C LEU A 218 35.32 -0.98 -8.91
N LYS A 219 35.67 -1.42 -7.68
CA LYS A 219 34.69 -2.01 -6.75
C LYS A 219 33.53 -1.05 -6.47
N LYS A 220 33.81 0.23 -6.24
CA LYS A 220 32.76 1.22 -5.97
C LYS A 220 31.83 1.42 -7.16
N LEU A 221 32.37 1.58 -8.38
CA LEU A 221 31.57 1.75 -9.59
C LEU A 221 30.68 0.53 -9.85
N LEU A 222 31.27 -0.68 -9.76
CA LEU A 222 30.54 -1.94 -9.94
C LEU A 222 29.41 -2.13 -8.90
N GLN A 223 29.63 -1.72 -7.65
CA GLN A 223 28.59 -1.72 -6.61
C GLN A 223 27.45 -0.73 -6.90
N ASP A 224 27.77 0.47 -7.40
CA ASP A 224 26.77 1.49 -7.73
C ASP A 224 25.80 1.00 -8.83
N VAL A 225 26.32 0.29 -9.85
CA VAL A 225 25.51 -0.31 -10.93
C VAL A 225 24.56 -1.38 -10.39
N GLU A 226 25.06 -2.29 -9.55
CA GLU A 226 24.25 -3.36 -8.95
C GLU A 226 23.07 -2.78 -8.13
N VAL A 227 23.30 -1.68 -7.40
CA VAL A 227 22.27 -0.99 -6.62
C VAL A 227 21.23 -0.33 -7.53
N GLN A 228 21.66 0.33 -8.61
CA GLN A 228 20.76 1.00 -9.55
C GLN A 228 19.83 0.02 -10.28
N SER A 229 20.36 -1.12 -10.76
CA SER A 229 19.56 -2.14 -11.45
C SER A 229 18.48 -2.74 -10.53
N LYS A 230 18.85 -3.08 -9.29
CA LYS A 230 17.91 -3.55 -8.26
C LYS A 230 16.84 -2.51 -7.93
N ALA A 231 17.22 -1.23 -7.82
CA ALA A 231 16.27 -0.16 -7.56
C ALA A 231 15.24 -0.03 -8.71
N HIS A 232 15.70 -0.07 -9.96
CA HIS A 232 14.82 0.03 -11.13
C HIS A 232 13.82 -1.13 -11.21
N MET A 233 14.25 -2.38 -10.99
CA MET A 233 13.35 -3.53 -10.99
C MET A 233 12.24 -3.42 -9.92
N LYS A 234 12.59 -2.95 -8.72
CA LYS A 234 11.62 -2.71 -7.65
C LYS A 234 10.65 -1.59 -7.99
N GLU A 235 11.15 -0.48 -8.52
CA GLU A 235 10.32 0.65 -8.92
C GLU A 235 9.31 0.25 -10.00
N LYS A 236 9.76 -0.52 -11.00
CA LYS A 236 8.89 -1.07 -12.04
C LYS A 236 7.82 -2.00 -11.44
N PHE A 237 8.20 -2.89 -10.53
CA PHE A 237 7.23 -3.75 -9.83
C PHE A 237 6.17 -2.93 -9.08
N LEU A 238 6.59 -1.93 -8.31
CA LEU A 238 5.67 -1.08 -7.56
C LEU A 238 4.78 -0.24 -8.49
N ALA A 239 5.28 0.21 -9.64
CA ALA A 239 4.49 0.91 -10.65
C ALA A 239 3.41 0.01 -11.25
N ASP A 240 3.77 -1.23 -11.62
CA ASP A 240 2.82 -2.22 -12.13
C ASP A 240 1.74 -2.54 -11.08
N LEU A 241 2.12 -2.68 -9.81
CA LEU A 241 1.20 -2.92 -8.70
C LEU A 241 0.22 -1.74 -8.50
N ARG A 242 0.71 -0.50 -8.56
CA ARG A 242 -0.15 0.69 -8.48
C ARG A 242 -1.15 0.72 -9.64
N LYS A 243 -0.67 0.51 -10.87
CA LYS A 243 -1.51 0.45 -12.07
C LYS A 243 -2.59 -0.64 -11.95
N ALA A 244 -2.24 -1.81 -11.43
CA ALA A 244 -3.21 -2.88 -11.23
C ALA A 244 -4.35 -2.47 -10.27
N ARG A 245 -4.03 -1.76 -9.18
CA ARG A 245 -5.03 -1.28 -8.21
C ARG A 245 -5.94 -0.17 -8.75
N GLU A 246 -5.45 0.59 -9.73
CA GLU A 246 -6.22 1.66 -10.38
C GLU A 246 -7.17 1.11 -11.45
N VAL A 247 -6.75 0.07 -12.17
CA VAL A 247 -7.48 -0.48 -13.32
C VAL A 247 -8.48 -1.55 -12.91
N TYR A 248 -8.14 -2.41 -11.95
CA TYR A 248 -8.92 -3.60 -11.63
C TYR A 248 -9.56 -3.52 -10.24
N SER A 249 -10.66 -4.26 -10.04
CA SER A 249 -11.29 -4.41 -8.72
C SER A 249 -11.83 -5.83 -8.53
N GLY A 250 -12.15 -6.21 -7.29
CA GLY A 250 -12.76 -7.50 -6.97
C GLY A 250 -11.96 -8.71 -7.46
N ALA A 251 -12.63 -9.60 -8.20
CA ALA A 251 -12.05 -10.86 -8.69
C ALA A 251 -10.91 -10.65 -9.71
N GLU A 252 -11.05 -9.66 -10.59
CA GLU A 252 -10.01 -9.35 -11.60
C GLU A 252 -8.71 -8.89 -10.94
N LEU A 253 -8.81 -8.02 -9.92
CA LEU A 253 -7.64 -7.58 -9.16
C LEU A 253 -6.98 -8.76 -8.43
N LYS A 254 -7.76 -9.71 -7.92
CA LYS A 254 -7.22 -10.93 -7.28
C LYS A 254 -6.34 -11.73 -8.23
N GLU A 255 -6.76 -11.93 -9.47
CA GLU A 255 -5.97 -12.65 -10.48
C GLU A 255 -4.69 -11.89 -10.85
N GLN A 256 -4.77 -10.58 -11.01
CA GLN A 256 -3.59 -9.74 -11.28
C GLN A 256 -2.58 -9.77 -10.12
N LEU A 257 -3.05 -9.72 -8.87
CA LEU A 257 -2.19 -9.85 -7.70
C LEU A 257 -1.55 -11.23 -7.61
N ALA A 258 -2.24 -12.30 -7.98
CA ALA A 258 -1.67 -13.65 -8.05
C ALA A 258 -0.56 -13.75 -9.11
N SER A 259 -0.73 -13.08 -10.26
CA SER A 259 0.32 -12.96 -11.29
C SER A 259 1.54 -12.17 -10.78
N LEU A 260 1.31 -11.00 -10.16
CA LEU A 260 2.38 -10.17 -9.59
C LEU A 260 3.15 -10.89 -8.48
N ARG A 261 2.47 -11.70 -7.65
CA ARG A 261 3.11 -12.48 -6.59
C ARG A 261 4.18 -13.42 -7.11
N LYS A 262 4.00 -14.03 -8.30
CA LYS A 262 5.02 -14.93 -8.90
C LYS A 262 6.34 -14.21 -9.19
N ARG A 263 6.31 -12.89 -9.42
CA ARG A 263 7.53 -12.09 -9.64
C ARG A 263 8.35 -11.89 -8.36
N LEU A 264 7.78 -12.18 -7.17
CA LEU A 264 8.50 -12.12 -5.90
C LEU A 264 9.50 -13.27 -5.71
N ASP A 265 9.44 -14.29 -6.57
CA ASP A 265 10.44 -15.36 -6.59
C ASP A 265 11.83 -14.82 -6.98
N ASP A 266 11.91 -13.64 -7.61
CA ASP A 266 13.15 -12.92 -7.89
C ASP A 266 13.68 -12.19 -6.62
N PRO A 267 14.86 -12.57 -6.09
CA PRO A 267 15.47 -11.94 -4.93
C PRO A 267 15.75 -10.44 -5.11
N ASN A 268 15.88 -9.94 -6.34
CA ASN A 268 16.14 -8.53 -6.62
C ASN A 268 14.90 -7.66 -6.42
N ILE A 269 13.70 -8.24 -6.56
CA ILE A 269 12.42 -7.56 -6.34
C ILE A 269 12.01 -7.67 -4.86
N LEU A 270 12.30 -8.80 -4.22
CA LEU A 270 11.85 -9.07 -2.85
C LEU A 270 12.47 -8.11 -1.82
N SER A 271 11.65 -7.21 -1.28
CA SER A 271 12.00 -6.35 -0.16
C SER A 271 10.81 -6.03 0.75
N GLY A 272 11.07 -5.54 1.96
CA GLY A 272 10.03 -5.31 2.97
C GLY A 272 8.96 -4.31 2.53
N ASP A 273 9.33 -3.27 1.77
CA ASP A 273 8.42 -2.31 1.16
C ASP A 273 7.53 -2.92 0.08
N VAL A 274 8.09 -3.79 -0.78
CA VAL A 274 7.32 -4.53 -1.79
C VAL A 274 6.33 -5.48 -1.14
N VAL A 275 6.76 -6.26 -0.13
CA VAL A 275 5.89 -7.17 0.64
C VAL A 275 4.77 -6.39 1.32
N LEU A 276 5.07 -5.25 1.93
CA LEU A 276 4.08 -4.39 2.58
C LEU A 276 3.01 -3.93 1.57
N ASN A 277 3.42 -3.45 0.39
CA ASN A 277 2.48 -2.97 -0.64
C ASN A 277 1.57 -4.09 -1.17
N ILE A 278 2.10 -5.31 -1.32
CA ILE A 278 1.28 -6.46 -1.73
C ILE A 278 0.28 -6.84 -0.63
N LEU A 279 0.70 -6.88 0.64
CA LEU A 279 -0.19 -7.15 1.76
C LEU A 279 -1.32 -6.12 1.85
N LEU A 280 -1.03 -4.83 1.63
CA LEU A 280 -2.05 -3.78 1.55
C LEU A 280 -3.00 -4.01 0.37
N SER A 281 -2.49 -4.41 -0.80
CA SER A 281 -3.31 -4.68 -1.97
C SER A 281 -4.24 -5.89 -1.78
N LEU A 282 -3.74 -6.96 -1.15
CA LEU A 282 -4.54 -8.13 -0.78
C LEU A 282 -5.58 -7.80 0.31
N ARG A 283 -5.24 -6.91 1.26
CA ARG A 283 -6.17 -6.40 2.28
C ARG A 283 -7.35 -5.68 1.64
N ASP A 284 -7.10 -4.85 0.63
CA ASP A 284 -8.13 -4.06 -0.05
C ASP A 284 -9.21 -4.95 -0.70
N ILE A 285 -8.82 -6.13 -1.21
CA ILE A 285 -9.76 -7.15 -1.75
C ILE A 285 -10.18 -8.21 -0.72
N GLN A 286 -9.79 -8.04 0.56
CA GLN A 286 -10.08 -8.97 1.65
C GLN A 286 -9.58 -10.42 1.43
N ASP A 287 -8.51 -10.61 0.65
CA ASP A 287 -7.91 -11.93 0.43
C ASP A 287 -6.93 -12.31 1.55
N TYR A 288 -7.49 -12.56 2.73
CA TYR A 288 -6.73 -12.84 3.94
C TYR A 288 -5.94 -14.16 3.87
N ASP A 289 -6.40 -15.14 3.09
CA ASP A 289 -5.68 -16.40 2.92
C ASP A 289 -4.36 -16.19 2.17
N SER A 290 -4.40 -15.46 1.06
CA SER A 290 -3.19 -15.07 0.32
C SER A 290 -2.22 -14.23 1.16
N MET A 291 -2.72 -13.33 2.03
CA MET A 291 -1.89 -12.56 2.95
C MET A 291 -1.14 -13.46 3.94
N VAL A 292 -1.86 -14.40 4.57
CA VAL A 292 -1.25 -15.33 5.54
C VAL A 292 -0.24 -16.24 4.83
N GLN A 293 -0.60 -16.78 3.67
CA GLN A 293 0.29 -17.64 2.89
C GLN A 293 1.57 -16.92 2.48
N LEU A 294 1.48 -15.68 1.98
CA LEU A 294 2.65 -14.89 1.59
C LEU A 294 3.64 -14.74 2.76
N VAL A 295 3.16 -14.36 3.94
CA VAL A 295 4.04 -14.16 5.09
C VAL A 295 4.60 -15.49 5.62
N ASP A 296 3.82 -16.57 5.56
CA ASP A 296 4.29 -17.90 5.96
C ASP A 296 5.33 -18.48 4.98
N ASP A 297 5.17 -18.28 3.67
CA ASP A 297 6.18 -18.62 2.66
C ASP A 297 7.50 -17.86 2.93
N LEU A 298 7.41 -16.55 3.18
CA LEU A 298 8.58 -15.71 3.46
C LEU A 298 9.33 -16.13 4.75
N LYS A 299 8.66 -16.77 5.71
CA LYS A 299 9.31 -17.31 6.92
C LYS A 299 10.16 -18.55 6.66
N THR A 300 9.92 -19.24 5.54
CA THR A 300 10.72 -20.41 5.12
C THR A 300 12.05 -20.00 4.48
N LEU A 301 12.15 -18.77 3.97
CA LEU A 301 13.34 -18.27 3.29
C LEU A 301 14.51 -17.95 4.24
N PRO A 302 15.77 -18.09 3.76
CA PRO A 302 16.92 -17.55 4.47
C PRO A 302 16.77 -16.02 4.62
N ASN A 303 17.23 -15.47 5.75
CA ASN A 303 17.10 -14.04 6.06
C ASN A 303 15.65 -13.52 6.21
N ARG A 304 14.68 -14.39 6.49
CA ARG A 304 13.26 -14.05 6.74
C ARG A 304 13.01 -12.78 7.55
N LYS A 305 13.88 -12.47 8.53
CA LYS A 305 13.74 -11.30 9.39
C LYS A 305 13.69 -9.99 8.58
N VAL A 306 14.41 -9.91 7.46
CA VAL A 306 14.47 -8.74 6.58
C VAL A 306 13.09 -8.42 5.97
N TYR A 307 12.29 -9.45 5.68
CA TYR A 307 11.01 -9.29 4.97
C TYR A 307 9.80 -9.35 5.90
N THR A 308 9.91 -9.95 7.09
CA THR A 308 8.74 -10.22 7.94
C THR A 308 8.77 -9.53 9.31
N SER A 309 9.86 -8.86 9.68
CA SER A 309 10.02 -8.33 11.05
C SER A 309 9.55 -6.90 11.24
N THR A 310 9.17 -6.18 10.18
CA THR A 310 8.70 -4.80 10.32
C THR A 310 7.37 -4.80 11.10
N PRO A 311 7.14 -3.79 11.96
CA PRO A 311 5.91 -3.71 12.77
C PRO A 311 4.65 -3.74 11.90
N ALA A 312 4.66 -3.05 10.76
CA ALA A 312 3.54 -3.01 9.82
C ALA A 312 3.22 -4.40 9.22
N ILE A 313 4.23 -5.19 8.85
CA ILE A 313 4.01 -6.54 8.30
C ILE A 313 3.50 -7.48 9.38
N ARG A 314 4.03 -7.39 10.61
CA ARG A 314 3.53 -8.17 11.75
C ARG A 314 2.08 -7.84 12.07
N PHE A 315 1.73 -6.56 12.03
CA PHE A 315 0.36 -6.09 12.18
C PHE A 315 -0.56 -6.70 11.12
N LEU A 316 -0.23 -6.53 9.83
CA LEU A 316 -1.04 -7.06 8.72
C LEU A 316 -1.15 -8.58 8.76
N TYR A 317 -0.10 -9.27 9.20
CA TYR A 317 -0.13 -10.72 9.38
C TYR A 317 -1.05 -11.17 10.51
N GLY A 318 -0.93 -10.56 11.70
CA GLY A 318 -1.83 -10.84 12.83
C GLY A 318 -3.27 -10.47 12.52
N PHE A 319 -3.48 -9.35 11.81
CA PHE A 319 -4.77 -8.96 11.28
C PHE A 319 -5.33 -10.03 10.35
N ALA A 320 -4.60 -10.40 9.29
CA ALA A 320 -5.06 -11.39 8.32
C ALA A 320 -5.38 -12.76 8.96
N LEU A 321 -4.57 -13.22 9.92
CA LEU A 321 -4.87 -14.44 10.70
C LEU A 321 -6.21 -14.32 11.42
N ASN A 322 -6.43 -13.24 12.19
CA ASN A 322 -7.69 -13.04 12.90
C ASN A 322 -8.90 -13.02 11.97
N ARG A 323 -8.74 -12.42 10.78
CA ARG A 323 -9.79 -12.30 9.77
C ARG A 323 -10.08 -13.60 9.05
N ARG A 324 -9.05 -14.38 8.75
CA ARG A 324 -9.14 -15.68 8.07
C ARG A 324 -9.83 -16.72 8.96
N ASN A 325 -9.58 -16.67 10.27
CA ASN A 325 -10.25 -17.45 11.29
C ASN A 325 -10.30 -18.97 11.02
N LYS A 326 -9.21 -19.55 10.48
CA LYS A 326 -9.03 -21.01 10.50
C LYS A 326 -8.65 -21.44 11.93
N GLU A 327 -8.78 -22.73 12.20
CA GLU A 327 -8.42 -23.30 13.50
C GLU A 327 -6.98 -22.90 13.92
N GLY A 328 -6.83 -22.36 15.12
CA GLY A 328 -5.55 -21.86 15.66
C GLY A 328 -5.09 -20.50 15.15
N ASP A 329 -5.76 -19.88 14.16
CA ASP A 329 -5.31 -18.59 13.59
C ASP A 329 -5.32 -17.46 14.63
N ARG A 330 -6.34 -17.39 15.49
CA ARG A 330 -6.45 -16.31 16.49
C ARG A 330 -5.42 -16.40 17.59
N ASP A 331 -5.08 -17.62 18.02
CA ASP A 331 -4.03 -17.83 19.01
C ASP A 331 -2.66 -17.49 18.41
N LYS A 332 -2.44 -17.87 17.15
CA LYS A 332 -1.26 -17.46 16.38
C LYS A 332 -1.19 -15.94 16.20
N ALA A 333 -2.33 -15.29 15.92
CA ALA A 333 -2.42 -13.83 15.78
C ALA A 333 -2.03 -13.14 17.09
N LEU A 334 -2.61 -13.57 18.22
CA LEU A 334 -2.27 -13.04 19.55
C LEU A 334 -0.78 -13.22 19.84
N ALA A 335 -0.22 -14.42 19.62
CA ALA A 335 1.20 -14.69 19.86
C ALA A 335 2.14 -13.79 19.02
N VAL A 336 1.77 -13.49 17.77
CA VAL A 336 2.56 -12.60 16.91
C VAL A 336 2.52 -11.16 17.44
N ILE A 337 1.33 -10.65 17.78
CA ILE A 337 1.15 -9.25 18.16
C ILE A 337 1.67 -8.98 19.57
N THR A 338 1.39 -9.85 20.54
CA THR A 338 1.90 -9.69 21.92
C THR A 338 3.43 -9.72 21.95
N LYS A 339 4.06 -10.61 21.17
CA LYS A 339 5.52 -10.63 20.98
C LYS A 339 6.04 -9.36 20.32
N ALA A 340 5.30 -8.77 19.39
CA ALA A 340 5.70 -7.48 18.80
C ALA A 340 5.65 -6.34 19.85
N LEU A 341 4.64 -6.36 20.73
CA LEU A 341 4.41 -5.36 21.79
C LEU A 341 5.43 -5.43 22.95
N GLU A 342 6.23 -6.49 23.06
CA GLU A 342 7.37 -6.55 24.00
C GLU A 342 8.35 -5.39 23.81
N LYS A 343 8.45 -4.88 22.58
CA LYS A 343 9.24 -3.69 22.28
C LYS A 343 8.41 -2.42 22.48
N LYS A 344 8.93 -1.47 23.27
CA LYS A 344 8.26 -0.19 23.55
C LYS A 344 7.91 0.61 22.30
N GLU A 345 8.78 0.60 21.29
CA GLU A 345 8.57 1.28 19.98
C GLU A 345 7.33 0.76 19.21
N ASN A 346 6.88 -0.46 19.48
CA ASN A 346 5.72 -1.07 18.82
C ASN A 346 4.42 -0.86 19.58
N GLN A 347 4.44 -0.24 20.77
CA GLN A 347 3.25 0.01 21.59
C GLN A 347 2.47 1.23 21.05
N VAL A 348 2.09 1.15 19.79
CA VAL A 348 1.23 2.13 19.11
C VAL A 348 -0.24 1.68 19.19
N PRO A 349 -1.21 2.62 19.16
CA PRO A 349 -2.63 2.30 19.35
C PRO A 349 -3.13 1.16 18.46
N ASP A 350 -2.78 1.16 17.17
CA ASP A 350 -3.26 0.16 16.22
C ASP A 350 -2.83 -1.27 16.64
N MET A 351 -1.55 -1.45 16.98
CA MET A 351 -1.01 -2.74 17.44
C MET A 351 -1.66 -3.20 18.75
N VAL A 352 -1.89 -2.27 19.68
CA VAL A 352 -2.51 -2.57 20.98
C VAL A 352 -3.99 -2.92 20.80
N CYS A 353 -4.73 -2.13 20.01
CA CYS A 353 -6.14 -2.37 19.73
C CYS A 353 -6.38 -3.61 18.86
N LEU A 354 -5.39 -4.09 18.09
CA LEU A 354 -5.51 -5.37 17.38
C LEU A 354 -5.64 -6.55 18.36
N CYS A 355 -4.93 -6.54 19.51
CA CYS A 355 -5.18 -7.53 20.57
C CYS A 355 -6.62 -7.45 21.07
N GLY A 356 -7.10 -6.23 21.35
CA GLY A 356 -8.50 -6.00 21.76
C GLY A 356 -9.49 -6.50 20.74
N ARG A 357 -9.19 -6.33 19.44
CA ARG A 357 -10.03 -6.81 18.35
C ARG A 357 -10.07 -8.34 18.28
N ILE A 358 -8.94 -9.02 18.42
CA ILE A 358 -8.91 -10.49 18.40
C ILE A 358 -9.76 -11.06 19.55
N TYR A 359 -9.62 -10.51 20.75
CA TYR A 359 -10.44 -10.94 21.89
C TYR A 359 -11.92 -10.59 21.73
N LYS A 360 -12.26 -9.42 21.17
CA LYS A 360 -13.65 -9.08 20.83
C LYS A 360 -14.24 -10.09 19.84
N ASP A 361 -13.49 -10.46 18.81
CA ASP A 361 -13.97 -11.42 17.82
C ASP A 361 -14.11 -12.84 18.41
N LYS A 362 -13.23 -13.24 19.37
CA LYS A 362 -13.41 -14.48 20.17
C LYS A 362 -14.69 -14.45 20.99
N PHE A 363 -14.95 -13.34 21.68
CA PHE A 363 -16.17 -13.16 22.48
C PHE A 363 -17.44 -13.25 21.62
N VAL A 364 -17.48 -12.58 20.46
CA VAL A 364 -18.65 -12.62 19.57
C VAL A 364 -18.89 -14.05 19.04
N GLU A 365 -17.84 -14.79 18.68
CA GLU A 365 -17.95 -16.17 18.20
C GLU A 365 -18.36 -17.19 19.26
N SER A 366 -18.01 -16.93 20.52
CA SER A 366 -18.52 -17.71 21.65
C SER A 366 -20.03 -17.55 21.90
N CYS A 367 -20.77 -16.96 20.94
CA CYS A 367 -22.14 -16.50 21.13
C CYS A 367 -22.29 -15.58 22.35
N HIS A 368 -21.25 -14.79 22.65
CA HIS A 368 -21.19 -13.85 23.77
C HIS A 368 -21.13 -14.51 25.16
N SER A 369 -20.65 -15.76 25.25
CA SER A 369 -20.52 -16.51 26.50
C SER A 369 -19.13 -16.36 27.15
N ASP A 370 -18.07 -16.15 26.37
CA ASP A 370 -16.69 -16.06 26.85
C ASP A 370 -16.40 -14.69 27.50
N LYS A 371 -16.68 -14.60 28.81
CA LYS A 371 -16.42 -13.40 29.61
C LYS A 371 -14.93 -13.11 29.79
N GLU A 372 -14.06 -14.10 29.68
CA GLU A 372 -12.61 -13.89 29.76
C GLU A 372 -12.13 -13.10 28.52
N SER A 373 -12.56 -13.50 27.33
CA SER A 373 -12.29 -12.74 26.11
C SER A 373 -12.89 -11.33 26.16
N LEU A 374 -14.09 -11.16 26.72
CA LEU A 374 -14.67 -9.81 26.92
C LEU A 374 -13.77 -8.93 27.80
N ASN A 375 -13.33 -9.43 28.95
CA ASN A 375 -12.47 -8.69 29.87
C ASN A 375 -11.10 -8.36 29.24
N ASN A 376 -10.51 -9.32 28.52
CA ASN A 376 -9.27 -9.08 27.78
C ASN A 376 -9.45 -8.04 26.67
N ALA A 377 -10.57 -8.06 25.94
CA ALA A 377 -10.86 -7.06 24.93
C ALA A 377 -10.93 -5.66 25.54
N ILE A 378 -11.66 -5.50 26.66
CA ILE A 378 -11.75 -4.24 27.41
C ILE A 378 -10.37 -3.77 27.85
N PHE A 379 -9.56 -4.67 28.43
CA PHE A 379 -8.20 -4.35 28.87
C PHE A 379 -7.35 -3.78 27.73
N TRP A 380 -7.33 -4.45 26.57
CA TRP A 380 -6.51 -4.02 25.43
C TRP A 380 -7.02 -2.74 24.78
N TYR A 381 -8.33 -2.56 24.64
CA TYR A 381 -8.88 -1.29 24.12
C TYR A 381 -8.65 -0.12 25.08
N ARG A 382 -8.76 -0.35 26.40
CA ARG A 382 -8.41 0.64 27.43
C ARG A 382 -6.97 1.08 27.30
N ARG A 383 -6.04 0.11 27.23
CA ARG A 383 -4.63 0.39 27.02
C ARG A 383 -4.37 1.15 25.71
N GLY A 384 -5.05 0.79 24.63
CA GLY A 384 -4.92 1.48 23.34
C GLY A 384 -5.40 2.94 23.40
N PHE A 385 -6.49 3.18 24.14
CA PHE A 385 -7.03 4.52 24.39
C PHE A 385 -6.12 5.36 25.30
N GLU A 386 -5.49 4.77 26.31
CA GLU A 386 -4.51 5.41 27.19
C GLU A 386 -3.22 5.81 26.46
N VAL A 387 -2.75 4.97 25.52
CA VAL A 387 -1.56 5.29 24.69
C VAL A 387 -1.81 6.53 23.85
N HIS A 388 -2.94 6.57 23.15
CA HIS A 388 -3.36 7.75 22.39
C HIS A 388 -4.87 7.71 22.13
N PRO A 389 -5.64 8.62 22.73
CA PRO A 389 -7.08 8.66 22.54
C PRO A 389 -7.45 8.88 21.07
N ASN A 390 -8.24 7.97 20.53
CA ASN A 390 -8.72 8.02 19.15
C ASN A 390 -10.12 7.40 19.05
N GLN A 391 -10.81 7.68 17.94
CA GLN A 391 -12.19 7.24 17.71
C GLN A 391 -12.31 5.72 17.74
N TYR A 392 -11.40 5.01 17.07
CA TYR A 392 -11.43 3.56 16.96
C TYR A 392 -11.30 2.87 18.33
N ALA A 393 -10.31 3.26 19.13
CA ALA A 393 -10.11 2.70 20.47
C ALA A 393 -11.27 3.06 21.42
N GLY A 394 -11.70 4.32 21.41
CA GLY A 394 -12.72 4.82 22.33
C GLY A 394 -14.09 4.20 22.10
N ILE A 395 -14.56 4.11 20.86
CA ILE A 395 -15.86 3.48 20.54
C ILE A 395 -15.87 2.00 20.94
N ASN A 396 -14.83 1.26 20.56
CA ASN A 396 -14.78 -0.16 20.88
C ASN A 396 -14.72 -0.39 22.40
N LEU A 397 -13.95 0.43 23.12
CA LEU A 397 -13.91 0.40 24.58
C LEU A 397 -15.29 0.67 25.18
N ALA A 398 -15.94 1.77 24.78
CA ALA A 398 -17.25 2.15 25.30
C ALA A 398 -18.31 1.08 25.01
N THR A 399 -18.32 0.54 23.78
CA THR A 399 -19.20 -0.56 23.38
C THR A 399 -19.02 -1.78 24.30
N LEU A 400 -17.77 -2.19 24.55
CA LEU A 400 -17.48 -3.36 25.38
C LEU A 400 -17.79 -3.12 26.87
N LEU A 401 -17.62 -1.89 27.36
CA LEU A 401 -18.02 -1.53 28.72
C LEU A 401 -19.53 -1.66 28.93
N VAL A 402 -20.34 -1.21 27.96
CA VAL A 402 -21.80 -1.40 28.01
C VAL A 402 -22.16 -2.89 27.96
N ILE A 403 -21.51 -3.68 27.11
CA ILE A 403 -21.70 -5.15 27.05
C ILE A 403 -21.31 -5.84 28.37
N ALA A 404 -20.33 -5.30 29.10
CA ALA A 404 -19.95 -5.76 30.43
C ALA A 404 -20.94 -5.36 31.54
N GLY A 405 -22.00 -4.61 31.20
CA GLY A 405 -23.07 -4.21 32.12
C GLY A 405 -22.89 -2.81 32.72
N ASN A 406 -21.95 -2.00 32.22
CA ASN A 406 -21.83 -0.61 32.65
C ASN A 406 -22.97 0.22 32.05
N ASP A 407 -23.56 1.06 32.89
CA ASP A 407 -24.55 2.05 32.47
C ASP A 407 -23.88 3.39 32.14
N PHE A 408 -24.35 4.06 31.08
CA PHE A 408 -23.75 5.32 30.61
C PHE A 408 -23.91 6.47 31.61
N ALA A 409 -25.05 6.55 32.31
CA ALA A 409 -25.30 7.60 33.29
C ALA A 409 -24.51 7.38 34.59
N GLN A 410 -24.14 6.13 34.90
CA GLN A 410 -23.46 5.78 36.15
C GLN A 410 -21.94 5.61 36.01
N SER A 411 -21.43 5.28 34.81
CA SER A 411 -20.01 5.01 34.59
C SER A 411 -19.23 6.28 34.22
N SER A 412 -18.37 6.74 35.12
CA SER A 412 -17.46 7.87 34.87
C SER A 412 -16.47 7.59 33.74
N GLU A 413 -16.06 6.33 33.55
CA GLU A 413 -15.21 5.91 32.44
C GLU A 413 -15.93 6.09 31.10
N LEU A 414 -17.18 5.63 30.98
CA LEU A 414 -17.99 5.83 29.76
C LEU A 414 -18.21 7.31 29.44
N GLN A 415 -18.53 8.12 30.46
CA GLN A 415 -18.71 9.56 30.30
C GLN A 415 -17.42 10.25 29.85
N HIS A 416 -16.27 9.86 30.42
CA HIS A 416 -14.97 10.39 30.01
C HIS A 416 -14.65 10.04 28.55
N ILE A 417 -14.85 8.77 28.15
CA ILE A 417 -14.65 8.33 26.77
C ILE A 417 -15.56 9.12 25.82
N ALA A 418 -16.85 9.25 26.15
CA ALA A 418 -17.81 10.00 25.33
C ALA A 418 -17.41 11.49 25.20
N MET A 419 -16.96 12.13 26.28
CA MET A 419 -16.46 13.50 26.26
C MET A 419 -15.26 13.64 25.32
N VAL A 420 -14.27 12.74 25.42
CA VAL A 420 -13.09 12.76 24.55
C VAL A 420 -13.48 12.55 23.10
N LEU A 421 -14.35 11.59 22.81
CA LEU A 421 -14.80 11.32 21.45
C LEU A 421 -15.60 12.49 20.84
N ASN A 422 -16.49 13.11 21.61
CA ASN A 422 -17.22 14.31 21.20
C ASN A 422 -16.26 15.47 20.91
N ASN A 423 -15.20 15.64 21.70
CA ASN A 423 -14.16 16.65 21.45
C ASN A 423 -13.36 16.34 20.17
N LEU A 424 -13.06 15.07 19.89
CA LEU A 424 -12.35 14.66 18.67
C LEU A 424 -13.19 14.93 17.42
N ILE A 425 -14.47 14.57 17.43
CA ILE A 425 -15.39 14.83 16.30
C ILE A 425 -15.70 16.33 16.19
N GLY A 426 -15.94 17.02 17.30
CA GLY A 426 -16.25 18.45 17.31
C GLY A 426 -15.17 19.32 16.68
N LYS A 427 -13.89 18.92 16.77
CA LYS A 427 -12.77 19.57 16.07
C LYS A 427 -12.84 19.44 14.54
N LYS A 428 -13.54 18.43 14.02
CA LYS A 428 -13.71 18.19 12.58
C LYS A 428 -14.91 18.93 11.98
N GLY A 429 -15.80 19.46 12.82
CA GLY A 429 -16.90 20.33 12.41
C GLY A 429 -18.28 19.77 12.77
N SER A 430 -19.31 20.46 12.28
CA SER A 430 -20.71 20.06 12.45
C SER A 430 -21.05 18.82 11.63
N LEU A 431 -21.94 17.96 12.14
CA LEU A 431 -22.36 16.69 11.53
C LEU A 431 -22.62 16.78 10.01
N GLY A 432 -23.40 17.78 9.56
CA GLY A 432 -23.73 17.94 8.14
C GLY A 432 -22.58 18.38 7.21
N LYS A 433 -21.40 18.69 7.76
CA LYS A 433 -20.18 19.02 7.01
C LYS A 433 -19.13 17.89 7.04
N LEU A 434 -19.41 16.80 7.76
CA LEU A 434 -18.49 15.66 7.83
C LEU A 434 -18.60 14.85 6.53
N GLU A 435 -17.47 14.71 5.84
CA GLU A 435 -17.38 13.95 4.58
C GLU A 435 -16.79 12.55 4.78
N ASP A 436 -16.10 12.32 5.90
CA ASP A 436 -15.55 11.00 6.24
C ASP A 436 -16.61 10.15 6.96
N TYR A 437 -16.86 8.95 6.43
CA TYR A 437 -17.84 8.02 6.99
C TYR A 437 -17.55 7.67 8.45
N TRP A 438 -16.28 7.46 8.82
CA TRP A 438 -15.93 7.02 10.16
C TRP A 438 -16.19 8.10 11.20
N ASP A 439 -16.08 9.37 10.81
CA ASP A 439 -16.45 10.49 11.66
C ASP A 439 -17.95 10.51 11.96
N VAL A 440 -18.78 10.32 10.92
CA VAL A 440 -20.23 10.24 11.07
C VAL A 440 -20.64 8.98 11.85
N ALA A 441 -20.02 7.83 11.57
CA ALA A 441 -20.28 6.57 12.26
C ALA A 441 -19.90 6.64 13.74
N THR A 442 -18.78 7.28 14.09
CA THR A 442 -18.38 7.49 15.48
C THR A 442 -19.42 8.37 16.18
N PHE A 443 -19.89 9.44 15.54
CA PHE A 443 -20.95 10.30 16.10
C PHE A 443 -22.26 9.54 16.30
N PHE A 444 -22.65 8.71 15.33
CA PHE A 444 -23.80 7.82 15.41
C PHE A 444 -23.68 6.86 16.61
N GLU A 445 -22.55 6.17 16.75
CA GLU A 445 -22.32 5.21 17.84
C GLU A 445 -22.29 5.87 19.22
N ILE A 446 -21.71 7.06 19.38
CA ILE A 446 -21.78 7.81 20.65
C ILE A 446 -23.21 8.20 20.97
N SER A 447 -23.97 8.64 19.97
CA SER A 447 -25.37 9.03 20.15
C SER A 447 -26.21 7.85 20.60
N VAL A 448 -25.99 6.66 20.03
CA VAL A 448 -26.62 5.42 20.50
C VAL A 448 -26.14 5.05 21.90
N LEU A 449 -24.84 5.15 22.19
CA LEU A 449 -24.29 4.90 23.54
C LEU A 449 -24.90 5.82 24.61
N ALA A 450 -25.25 7.06 24.25
CA ALA A 450 -25.90 8.02 25.12
C ALA A 450 -27.44 7.98 25.09
N GLU A 451 -28.03 7.08 24.29
CA GLU A 451 -29.50 6.97 24.08
C GLU A 451 -30.15 8.25 23.51
N ASP A 452 -29.35 9.07 22.82
CA ASP A 452 -29.81 10.25 22.10
C ASP A 452 -30.21 9.85 20.67
N TYR A 453 -31.39 9.24 20.55
CA TYR A 453 -31.89 8.76 19.26
C TYR A 453 -32.18 9.88 18.26
N VAL A 454 -32.42 11.12 18.72
CA VAL A 454 -32.56 12.29 17.83
C VAL A 454 -31.27 12.50 17.04
N LYS A 455 -30.12 12.56 17.73
CA LYS A 455 -28.82 12.69 17.07
C LYS A 455 -28.42 11.45 16.28
N ALA A 456 -28.76 10.26 16.78
CA ALA A 456 -28.48 9.02 16.04
C ALA A 456 -29.21 9.00 14.69
N VAL A 457 -30.48 9.38 14.62
CA VAL A 457 -31.25 9.46 13.37
C VAL A 457 -30.66 10.50 12.40
N GLN A 458 -30.22 11.65 12.89
CA GLN A 458 -29.54 12.66 12.06
C GLN A 458 -28.22 12.14 11.47
N ALA A 459 -27.46 11.38 12.26
CA ALA A 459 -26.21 10.79 11.81
C ALA A 459 -26.46 9.66 10.80
N ALA A 460 -27.50 8.85 11.00
CA ALA A 460 -27.92 7.83 10.04
C ALA A 460 -28.27 8.42 8.67
N ASP A 461 -29.00 9.54 8.63
CA ASP A 461 -29.27 10.27 7.37
C ASP A 461 -27.98 10.71 6.67
N CYS A 462 -26.99 11.20 7.42
CA CYS A 462 -25.67 11.55 6.87
C CYS A 462 -24.93 10.29 6.36
N MET A 463 -24.95 9.19 7.11
CA MET A 463 -24.33 7.91 6.70
C MET A 463 -24.92 7.41 5.37
N PHE A 464 -26.24 7.52 5.18
CA PHE A 464 -26.91 7.15 3.93
C PHE A 464 -26.44 7.99 2.74
N LYS A 465 -26.28 9.30 2.95
CA LYS A 465 -25.84 10.26 1.92
C LYS A 465 -24.39 10.04 1.47
N LEU A 466 -23.53 9.56 2.37
CA LEU A 466 -22.11 9.29 2.08
C LEU A 466 -21.87 8.06 1.18
N LYS A 467 -22.88 7.21 0.96
CA LYS A 467 -22.79 5.99 0.13
C LYS A 467 -21.55 5.12 0.45
N PRO A 468 -21.36 4.74 1.72
CA PRO A 468 -20.18 3.99 2.11
C PRO A 468 -20.20 2.56 1.51
N PRO A 469 -19.03 1.92 1.32
CA PRO A 469 -18.96 0.51 0.99
C PRO A 469 -19.70 -0.37 2.02
N ASN A 470 -20.29 -1.48 1.59
CA ASN A 470 -21.10 -2.33 2.49
C ASN A 470 -20.37 -2.83 3.74
N TRP A 471 -19.05 -2.98 3.66
CA TRP A 471 -18.26 -3.39 4.80
C TRP A 471 -18.35 -2.34 5.93
N TYR A 472 -18.19 -1.04 5.62
CA TYR A 472 -18.31 0.09 6.57
C TYR A 472 -19.56 -0.01 7.44
N LEU A 473 -20.71 -0.22 6.81
CA LEU A 473 -21.99 -0.38 7.49
C LEU A 473 -22.00 -1.61 8.40
N LYS A 474 -21.49 -2.76 7.95
CA LYS A 474 -21.42 -3.99 8.77
C LYS A 474 -20.65 -3.80 10.07
N SER A 475 -19.61 -2.95 10.09
CA SER A 475 -18.90 -2.62 11.34
C SER A 475 -19.83 -2.01 12.36
N THR A 476 -20.45 -0.92 11.93
CA THR A 476 -21.13 0.02 12.79
C THR A 476 -22.40 -0.64 13.29
N ILE A 477 -23.14 -1.28 12.38
CA ILE A 477 -24.31 -2.09 12.72
C ILE A 477 -23.92 -3.24 13.63
N GLY A 478 -22.80 -3.93 13.40
CA GLY A 478 -22.31 -4.96 14.31
C GLY A 478 -22.10 -4.47 15.74
N ASN A 479 -21.55 -3.27 15.93
CA ASN A 479 -21.41 -2.65 17.24
C ASN A 479 -22.77 -2.31 17.87
N ILE A 480 -23.67 -1.69 17.10
CA ILE A 480 -24.99 -1.30 17.61
C ILE A 480 -25.84 -2.51 17.98
N THR A 481 -25.86 -3.57 17.16
CA THR A 481 -26.59 -4.81 17.48
C THR A 481 -26.07 -5.43 18.79
N LEU A 482 -24.76 -5.37 19.04
CA LEU A 482 -24.20 -5.80 20.33
C LEU A 482 -24.71 -4.94 21.49
N ILE A 483 -24.74 -3.60 21.33
CA ILE A 483 -25.26 -2.69 22.35
C ILE A 483 -26.73 -2.98 22.65
N GLN A 484 -27.57 -3.09 21.61
CA GLN A 484 -29.01 -3.36 21.76
C GLN A 484 -29.27 -4.70 22.47
N LYS A 485 -28.48 -5.75 22.17
CA LYS A 485 -28.64 -7.07 22.80
C LYS A 485 -28.38 -7.07 24.31
N PHE A 486 -27.46 -6.23 24.78
CA PHE A 486 -27.04 -6.19 26.18
C PHE A 486 -27.70 -5.06 27.00
N ARG A 487 -28.50 -4.21 26.35
CA ARG A 487 -29.36 -3.23 27.03
C ARG A 487 -30.71 -3.84 27.36
N LYS A 488 -31.29 -3.34 28.46
CA LYS A 488 -32.69 -3.57 28.82
C LYS A 488 -33.46 -2.31 28.42
N SER A 489 -34.37 -2.40 27.45
CA SER A 489 -35.29 -1.30 27.12
C SER A 489 -36.72 -1.83 27.24
N ASP A 490 -37.54 -1.17 28.06
CA ASP A 490 -38.92 -1.59 28.34
C ASP A 490 -39.98 -0.74 27.62
N LYS A 491 -39.64 0.37 26.95
CA LYS A 491 -40.59 1.17 26.12
C LYS A 491 -39.88 1.98 25.03
N GLY A 492 -40.37 1.87 23.79
CA GLY A 492 -39.83 2.59 22.63
C GLY A 492 -40.37 4.02 22.50
N THR A 493 -39.48 5.01 22.35
CA THR A 493 -39.87 6.38 21.97
C THR A 493 -40.18 6.50 20.46
N PRO A 494 -40.90 7.54 19.98
CA PRO A 494 -41.08 7.78 18.55
C PRO A 494 -39.74 7.83 17.78
N GLN A 495 -38.73 8.47 18.37
CA GLN A 495 -37.39 8.57 17.79
C GLN A 495 -36.66 7.21 17.77
N GLU A 496 -36.84 6.38 18.79
CA GLU A 496 -36.32 5.01 18.80
C GLU A 496 -36.97 4.15 17.71
N THR A 497 -38.25 4.38 17.39
CA THR A 497 -38.93 3.72 16.27
C THR A 497 -38.28 4.08 14.92
N ILE A 498 -37.98 5.36 14.69
CA ILE A 498 -37.26 5.80 13.49
C ILE A 498 -35.82 5.29 13.47
N PHE A 499 -35.17 5.23 14.62
CA PHE A 499 -33.84 4.63 14.74
C PHE A 499 -33.86 3.14 14.37
N ASN A 500 -34.86 2.38 14.83
CA ASN A 500 -35.01 0.96 14.46
C ASN A 500 -35.24 0.79 12.95
N PHE A 501 -35.97 1.70 12.31
CA PHE A 501 -36.02 1.75 10.84
C PHE A 501 -34.63 1.89 10.20
N TRP A 502 -33.78 2.80 10.71
CA TRP A 502 -32.42 2.96 10.18
C TRP A 502 -31.56 1.71 10.40
N MET A 503 -31.76 1.01 11.51
CA MET A 503 -31.09 -0.27 11.76
C MET A 503 -31.52 -1.33 10.73
N ASP A 504 -32.82 -1.48 10.47
CA ASP A 504 -33.33 -2.37 9.42
C ASP A 504 -32.77 -1.99 8.05
N PHE A 505 -32.82 -0.69 7.73
CA PHE A 505 -32.30 -0.14 6.48
C PHE A 505 -30.83 -0.50 6.28
N PHE A 506 -29.96 -0.25 7.25
CA PHE A 506 -28.54 -0.57 7.12
C PHE A 506 -28.22 -2.06 7.19
N MET A 507 -29.00 -2.85 7.94
CA MET A 507 -28.89 -4.31 7.93
C MET A 507 -29.15 -4.85 6.52
N ASP A 508 -30.23 -4.41 5.88
CA ASP A 508 -30.57 -4.82 4.51
C ASP A 508 -29.56 -4.31 3.48
N ALA A 509 -29.03 -3.09 3.64
CA ALA A 509 -27.95 -2.57 2.78
C ALA A 509 -26.71 -3.47 2.80
N SER A 510 -26.48 -4.16 3.92
CA SER A 510 -25.29 -4.98 4.14
C SER A 510 -25.46 -6.45 3.69
N LYS A 511 -26.69 -6.90 3.43
CA LYS A 511 -26.96 -8.28 3.01
C LYS A 511 -26.47 -8.50 1.56
N PRO A 512 -25.73 -9.60 1.30
CA PRO A 512 -25.20 -9.87 -0.04
C PRO A 512 -26.29 -10.25 -1.04
N ASP A 513 -27.39 -10.85 -0.57
CA ASP A 513 -28.51 -11.29 -1.39
C ASP A 513 -29.84 -11.04 -0.65
N PRO A 514 -30.77 -10.25 -1.20
CA PRO A 514 -32.08 -9.98 -0.62
C PRO A 514 -33.15 -11.04 -0.95
N CYS A 515 -32.77 -12.28 -1.30
CA CYS A 515 -33.71 -13.37 -1.59
C CYS A 515 -34.89 -13.42 -0.58
N ASP A 516 -36.11 -13.48 -1.13
CA ASP A 516 -37.41 -13.59 -0.41
C ASP A 516 -37.89 -12.36 0.38
N LEU A 517 -37.23 -11.20 0.27
CA LEU A 517 -37.76 -9.95 0.83
C LEU A 517 -39.02 -9.49 0.09
N ILE A 518 -40.12 -9.39 0.83
CA ILE A 518 -41.38 -8.79 0.35
C ILE A 518 -41.63 -7.40 0.93
N ARG A 519 -40.98 -7.07 2.05
CA ARG A 519 -41.04 -5.78 2.75
C ARG A 519 -39.67 -5.12 2.73
N PHE A 520 -39.61 -3.85 2.38
CA PHE A 520 -38.38 -3.09 2.22
C PHE A 520 -38.44 -1.81 3.06
N PRO A 521 -37.42 -1.52 3.89
CA PRO A 521 -37.23 -0.19 4.43
C PRO A 521 -36.75 0.74 3.30
N VAL A 522 -37.46 1.83 3.04
CA VAL A 522 -37.17 2.79 1.98
C VAL A 522 -37.21 4.22 2.50
N LEU A 523 -36.46 5.09 1.85
CA LEU A 523 -36.50 6.53 2.09
C LEU A 523 -37.25 7.19 0.94
N ILE A 524 -38.39 7.82 1.23
CA ILE A 524 -39.12 8.62 0.24
C ILE A 524 -38.53 10.02 0.23
N LEU A 525 -38.14 10.54 -0.94
CA LEU A 525 -37.71 11.93 -1.04
C LEU A 525 -38.93 12.84 -1.13
N GLU A 526 -39.21 13.54 -0.05
CA GLU A 526 -40.21 14.60 -0.02
C GLU A 526 -39.63 15.86 -0.67
N PRO A 527 -40.32 16.46 -1.66
CA PRO A 527 -39.83 17.63 -2.37
C PRO A 527 -39.73 18.85 -1.45
N ALA A 528 -38.87 19.79 -1.83
CA ALA A 528 -38.75 21.04 -1.10
C ALA A 528 -40.08 21.83 -1.16
N GLY A 529 -40.58 22.22 0.00
CA GLY A 529 -41.71 23.15 0.11
C GLY A 529 -41.24 24.60 0.18
N ILE A 530 -42.19 25.54 0.14
CA ILE A 530 -41.93 26.99 0.15
C ILE A 530 -40.96 27.42 1.28
N ASN A 531 -41.03 26.77 2.45
CA ASN A 531 -40.20 27.09 3.63
C ASN A 531 -39.47 25.86 4.21
N LYS A 532 -39.34 24.76 3.46
CA LYS A 532 -38.67 23.54 3.95
C LYS A 532 -37.83 22.90 2.84
N PRO A 533 -36.56 22.55 3.10
CA PRO A 533 -35.76 21.82 2.13
C PRO A 533 -36.36 20.42 1.90
N SER A 534 -36.00 19.79 0.79
CA SER A 534 -36.32 18.38 0.56
C SER A 534 -35.69 17.52 1.65
N PHE A 535 -36.40 16.49 2.08
CA PHE A 535 -35.93 15.59 3.13
C PHE A 535 -36.31 14.14 2.82
N TYR A 536 -35.59 13.20 3.42
CA TYR A 536 -35.89 11.79 3.30
C TYR A 536 -36.86 11.37 4.42
N LEU A 537 -37.98 10.77 4.04
CA LEU A 537 -38.99 10.24 4.94
C LEU A 537 -38.85 8.72 5.04
N PRO A 538 -38.42 8.21 6.21
CA PRO A 538 -38.42 6.77 6.53
C PRO A 538 -39.77 6.13 6.27
N SER A 539 -39.80 5.04 5.51
CA SER A 539 -41.05 4.38 5.10
C SER A 539 -40.82 2.88 4.88
N TYR A 540 -41.86 2.07 5.03
CA TYR A 540 -41.80 0.66 4.59
C TYR A 540 -42.70 0.46 3.38
N VAL A 541 -42.20 -0.26 2.38
CA VAL A 541 -42.99 -0.72 1.25
C VAL A 541 -43.08 -2.24 1.25
N THR A 542 -44.28 -2.79 1.09
CA THR A 542 -44.53 -4.24 1.10
C THR A 542 -45.28 -4.65 -0.17
N VAL A 543 -44.79 -5.67 -0.88
CA VAL A 543 -45.43 -6.23 -2.08
C VAL A 543 -46.10 -7.56 -1.74
N ASN A 544 -47.43 -7.58 -1.76
CA ASN A 544 -48.28 -8.69 -1.34
C ASN A 544 -48.76 -9.52 -2.53
N LEU A 545 -47.87 -10.30 -3.16
CA LEU A 545 -48.24 -11.14 -4.32
C LEU A 545 -49.10 -12.36 -3.98
N GLY A 546 -49.07 -12.81 -2.72
CA GLY A 546 -49.80 -13.99 -2.23
C GLY A 546 -51.15 -13.70 -1.56
N ALA A 547 -51.57 -12.43 -1.50
CA ALA A 547 -52.87 -12.06 -0.97
C ALA A 547 -54.00 -12.34 -1.98
N GLU A 548 -55.26 -12.42 -1.51
CA GLU A 548 -56.44 -12.61 -2.37
C GLU A 548 -56.51 -11.54 -3.48
N GLU A 549 -56.22 -10.30 -3.11
CA GLU A 549 -55.98 -9.20 -4.03
C GLU A 549 -54.52 -8.77 -3.93
N GLN A 550 -53.77 -8.91 -5.04
CA GLN A 550 -52.37 -8.53 -5.08
C GLN A 550 -52.23 -7.02 -4.95
N SER A 551 -51.37 -6.59 -4.02
CA SER A 551 -51.25 -5.17 -3.68
C SER A 551 -49.82 -4.76 -3.31
N LEU A 552 -49.58 -3.47 -3.34
CA LEU A 552 -48.39 -2.80 -2.83
C LEU A 552 -48.82 -1.84 -1.74
N GLN A 553 -48.34 -2.06 -0.52
CA GLN A 553 -48.60 -1.20 0.63
C GLN A 553 -47.40 -0.30 0.90
N LEU A 554 -47.64 0.99 1.09
CA LEU A 554 -46.63 1.99 1.46
C LEU A 554 -47.03 2.65 2.78
N HIS A 555 -46.15 2.60 3.77
CA HIS A 555 -46.39 3.17 5.08
C HIS A 555 -45.23 4.08 5.52
N ASN A 556 -45.52 5.36 5.73
CA ASN A 556 -44.56 6.38 6.15
C ASN A 556 -44.41 6.41 7.67
N LEU A 557 -43.17 6.46 8.15
CA LEU A 557 -42.85 6.65 9.55
C LEU A 557 -42.57 8.13 9.82
N CYS A 558 -43.62 8.86 10.20
CA CYS A 558 -43.51 10.26 10.57
C CYS A 558 -43.43 10.43 12.09
N VAL A 559 -42.39 11.11 12.58
CA VAL A 559 -42.22 11.39 14.03
C VAL A 559 -43.42 12.14 14.59
N ASP A 560 -43.92 13.15 13.87
CA ASP A 560 -45.05 13.96 14.28
C ASP A 560 -46.33 13.12 14.33
N GLN A 561 -46.52 12.18 13.39
CA GLN A 561 -47.64 11.25 13.42
C GLN A 561 -47.57 10.28 14.61
N LEU A 562 -46.39 9.72 14.88
CA LEU A 562 -46.14 8.86 16.04
C LEU A 562 -46.37 9.60 17.38
N SER A 563 -46.27 10.93 17.35
CA SER A 563 -46.51 11.81 18.48
C SER A 563 -47.95 12.36 18.53
N GLY A 564 -48.78 12.05 17.52
CA GLY A 564 -50.18 12.48 17.43
C GLY A 564 -50.40 13.90 16.88
N GLU A 565 -49.36 14.53 16.33
CA GLU A 565 -49.35 15.93 15.87
C GLU A 565 -49.51 16.09 14.34
N CYS A 566 -49.54 14.99 13.59
CA CYS A 566 -49.67 15.01 12.13
C CYS A 566 -51.01 14.41 11.65
N HIS A 567 -51.68 15.13 10.74
CA HIS A 567 -52.95 14.70 10.12
C HIS A 567 -52.82 14.39 8.61
N LYS A 568 -51.60 14.27 8.09
CA LYS A 568 -51.38 13.88 6.69
C LYS A 568 -51.66 12.38 6.49
N VAL A 569 -51.87 12.00 5.23
CA VAL A 569 -51.93 10.58 4.85
C VAL A 569 -50.52 10.00 4.92
N HIS A 570 -50.40 8.83 5.55
CA HIS A 570 -49.13 8.12 5.75
C HIS A 570 -49.22 6.64 5.39
N ASP A 571 -50.39 6.15 4.97
CA ASP A 571 -50.60 4.75 4.57
C ASP A 571 -51.35 4.74 3.25
N TRP A 572 -50.79 4.01 2.27
CA TRP A 572 -51.39 3.82 0.96
C TRP A 572 -51.39 2.34 0.61
N LEU A 573 -52.48 1.90 -0.02
CA LEU A 573 -52.61 0.57 -0.59
C LEU A 573 -52.90 0.71 -2.09
N PHE A 574 -51.98 0.22 -2.91
CA PHE A 574 -52.08 0.26 -4.37
C PHE A 574 -52.36 -1.14 -4.91
N THR A 575 -53.38 -1.28 -5.74
CA THR A 575 -53.62 -2.52 -6.51
C THR A 575 -52.88 -2.45 -7.83
N ALA A 576 -52.75 -3.57 -8.54
CA ALA A 576 -52.09 -3.59 -9.84
C ALA A 576 -52.65 -2.53 -10.81
N ALA A 577 -53.97 -2.30 -10.78
CA ALA A 577 -54.68 -1.34 -11.64
C ALA A 577 -54.31 0.12 -11.39
N THR A 578 -53.92 0.49 -10.16
CA THR A 578 -53.62 1.89 -9.80
C THR A 578 -52.17 2.28 -10.03
N ILE A 579 -51.29 1.32 -10.35
CA ILE A 579 -49.88 1.54 -10.68
C ILE A 579 -49.76 1.81 -12.18
N LYS A 580 -49.29 3.00 -12.56
CA LYS A 580 -49.09 3.41 -13.95
C LYS A 580 -47.78 2.87 -14.52
N SER A 581 -46.68 3.08 -13.80
CA SER A 581 -45.35 2.65 -14.22
C SER A 581 -44.35 2.72 -13.08
N ILE A 582 -43.19 2.10 -13.27
CA ILE A 582 -42.02 2.20 -12.39
C ILE A 582 -40.77 2.39 -13.24
N THR A 583 -39.89 3.31 -12.87
CA THR A 583 -38.66 3.59 -13.64
C THR A 583 -37.43 3.67 -12.75
N LEU A 584 -36.29 3.20 -13.24
CA LEU A 584 -35.03 3.24 -12.52
C LEU A 584 -34.41 4.64 -12.55
N TYR A 585 -33.81 5.07 -11.43
CA TYR A 585 -33.16 6.37 -11.38
C TYR A 585 -31.69 6.29 -11.80
N LYS A 586 -31.37 6.79 -12.99
CA LYS A 586 -30.02 6.70 -13.58
C LYS A 586 -28.90 7.36 -12.75
N ARG A 587 -29.21 8.33 -11.88
CA ARG A 587 -28.19 9.03 -11.06
C ARG A 587 -27.90 8.34 -9.72
N ASP A 588 -28.77 7.46 -9.25
CA ASP A 588 -28.56 6.68 -8.02
C ASP A 588 -29.16 5.28 -8.21
N ASN A 589 -28.30 4.28 -8.33
CA ASN A 589 -28.66 2.88 -8.56
C ASN A 589 -29.50 2.25 -7.42
N ARG A 590 -29.66 2.97 -6.29
CA ARG A 590 -30.53 2.59 -5.18
C ARG A 590 -31.96 3.10 -5.32
N ALA A 591 -32.30 3.88 -6.35
CA ALA A 591 -33.58 4.58 -6.39
C ALA A 591 -34.48 4.23 -7.59
N VAL A 592 -35.79 4.38 -7.38
CA VAL A 592 -36.85 4.25 -8.39
C VAL A 592 -37.85 5.40 -8.27
N PHE A 593 -38.57 5.65 -9.35
CA PHE A 593 -39.81 6.42 -9.33
C PHE A 593 -40.99 5.47 -9.51
N LEU A 594 -42.00 5.59 -8.65
CA LEU A 594 -43.26 4.87 -8.74
C LEU A 594 -44.39 5.85 -9.08
N TYR A 595 -45.05 5.62 -10.21
CA TYR A 595 -46.13 6.46 -10.73
C TYR A 595 -47.48 5.79 -10.50
N VAL A 596 -48.44 6.52 -9.94
CA VAL A 596 -49.77 5.99 -9.57
C VAL A 596 -50.91 6.83 -10.16
N GLN A 597 -52.08 6.23 -10.35
CA GLN A 597 -53.16 6.82 -11.14
C GLN A 597 -53.94 7.93 -10.43
N GLU A 598 -54.17 7.76 -9.13
CA GLU A 598 -55.03 8.64 -8.31
C GLU A 598 -54.26 9.56 -7.36
N ASN A 599 -52.93 9.50 -7.37
CA ASN A 599 -52.08 10.38 -6.59
C ASN A 599 -51.46 11.43 -7.54
N SER A 600 -51.52 12.71 -7.17
CA SER A 600 -50.89 13.78 -7.96
C SER A 600 -49.37 13.72 -7.93
N ASP A 601 -48.83 13.09 -6.89
CA ASP A 601 -47.41 13.09 -6.56
C ASP A 601 -46.81 11.71 -6.82
N ASP A 602 -45.67 11.69 -7.51
CA ASP A 602 -44.88 10.48 -7.77
C ASP A 602 -44.00 10.16 -6.55
N PHE A 603 -43.78 8.88 -6.28
CA PHE A 603 -42.91 8.47 -5.18
C PHE A 603 -41.49 8.22 -5.67
N GLN A 604 -40.56 9.08 -5.28
CA GLN A 604 -39.14 8.83 -5.44
C GLN A 604 -38.61 8.06 -4.22
N MET A 605 -38.37 6.76 -4.41
CA MET A 605 -38.00 5.83 -3.34
C MET A 605 -36.52 5.47 -3.43
N PHE A 606 -35.80 5.56 -2.31
CA PHE A 606 -34.41 5.14 -2.18
C PHE A 606 -34.31 3.89 -1.29
N PHE A 607 -33.71 2.84 -1.83
CA PHE A 607 -33.55 1.55 -1.19
C PHE A 607 -32.20 1.45 -0.46
N PRO A 608 -32.03 0.45 0.42
CA PRO A 608 -30.78 0.19 1.11
C PRO A 608 -29.60 -0.10 0.19
N SER A 609 -29.85 -0.83 -0.90
CA SER A 609 -28.85 -1.26 -1.87
C SER A 609 -29.46 -1.38 -3.27
N GLU A 610 -28.60 -1.46 -4.28
CA GLU A 610 -29.01 -1.76 -5.65
C GLU A 610 -29.73 -3.11 -5.76
N GLN A 611 -29.29 -4.11 -5.00
CA GLN A 611 -29.90 -5.44 -4.98
C GLN A 611 -31.33 -5.38 -4.42
N CYS A 612 -31.56 -4.66 -3.31
CA CYS A 612 -32.91 -4.46 -2.76
C CYS A 612 -33.82 -3.74 -3.77
N ARG A 613 -33.28 -2.71 -4.44
CA ARG A 613 -34.00 -1.98 -5.48
C ARG A 613 -34.37 -2.87 -6.67
N ASN A 614 -33.45 -3.68 -7.16
CA ASN A 614 -33.69 -4.64 -8.25
C ASN A 614 -34.78 -5.65 -7.88
N MET A 615 -34.74 -6.17 -6.64
CA MET A 615 -35.75 -7.11 -6.15
C MET A 615 -37.14 -6.47 -6.10
N PHE A 616 -37.25 -5.27 -5.52
CA PHE A 616 -38.50 -4.53 -5.50
C PHE A 616 -39.03 -4.26 -6.92
N TYR A 617 -38.17 -3.77 -7.82
CA TYR A 617 -38.53 -3.51 -9.22
C TYR A 617 -39.11 -4.77 -9.89
N LYS A 618 -38.45 -5.92 -9.73
CA LYS A 618 -38.94 -7.22 -10.22
C LYS A 618 -40.30 -7.59 -9.64
N LEU A 619 -40.52 -7.40 -8.33
CA LEU A 619 -41.80 -7.72 -7.69
C LEU A 619 -42.93 -6.82 -8.20
N VAL A 620 -42.67 -5.54 -8.46
CA VAL A 620 -43.65 -4.61 -9.04
C VAL A 620 -43.99 -4.99 -10.48
N LEU A 621 -43.00 -5.39 -11.30
CA LEU A 621 -43.26 -5.91 -12.64
C LEU A 621 -44.12 -7.18 -12.60
N GLN A 622 -43.90 -8.07 -11.63
CA GLN A 622 -44.74 -9.25 -11.45
C GLN A 622 -46.18 -8.90 -11.03
N LEU A 623 -46.33 -7.94 -10.11
CA LEU A 623 -47.63 -7.42 -9.69
C LEU A 623 -48.44 -6.83 -10.86
N THR A 624 -47.75 -6.19 -11.81
CA THR A 624 -48.36 -5.45 -12.91
C THR A 624 -48.35 -6.18 -14.27
N ALA A 625 -47.84 -7.42 -14.32
CA ALA A 625 -47.64 -8.17 -15.56
C ALA A 625 -48.90 -8.34 -16.43
N ASN A 626 -50.08 -8.39 -15.80
CA ASN A 626 -51.36 -8.55 -16.50
C ASN A 626 -52.09 -7.21 -16.75
N ASN A 627 -51.47 -6.07 -16.40
CA ASN A 627 -52.11 -4.77 -16.49
C ASN A 627 -51.75 -4.07 -17.81
N THR A 628 -52.72 -3.90 -18.70
CA THR A 628 -52.53 -3.28 -20.04
C THR A 628 -52.20 -1.77 -20.01
N ILE A 629 -52.21 -1.15 -18.83
CA ILE A 629 -51.95 0.28 -18.63
C ILE A 629 -50.46 0.58 -18.43
N MET A 630 -49.64 -0.44 -18.16
CA MET A 630 -48.23 -0.22 -17.85
C MET A 630 -47.41 0.14 -19.10
N VAL A 631 -46.83 1.34 -19.11
CA VAL A 631 -45.87 1.76 -20.15
C VAL A 631 -44.46 1.45 -19.63
N ASP A 632 -43.81 0.47 -20.22
CA ASP A 632 -42.39 0.20 -19.98
C ASP A 632 -41.54 1.25 -20.69
N LEU A 633 -41.19 2.32 -19.97
CA LEU A 633 -40.40 3.44 -20.48
C LEU A 633 -38.92 3.09 -20.73
N GLU A 634 -38.47 1.87 -20.40
CA GLU A 634 -37.11 1.40 -20.70
C GLU A 634 -37.02 0.56 -21.99
N ALA A 635 -38.14 0.02 -22.50
CA ALA A 635 -38.16 -0.83 -23.70
C ALA A 635 -37.94 -0.07 -25.02
N ASP A 636 -37.99 1.26 -25.02
CA ASP A 636 -37.90 2.11 -26.23
C ASP A 636 -36.52 2.78 -26.44
N ILE A 637 -35.47 2.33 -25.73
CA ILE A 637 -34.11 2.86 -25.88
C ILE A 637 -33.09 1.73 -25.99
N ASP A 638 -33.11 1.04 -27.14
CA ASP A 638 -31.96 0.28 -27.65
C ASP A 638 -31.21 1.09 -28.72
#